data_AF-A0A068YQ24-F1
#
_entry.id   AF-A0A068YQ24-F1
#
_cell.length_a   1.000
_cell.length_b   1.000
_cell.length_c   1.000
_cell.angle_alpha   90.00
_cell.angle_beta   90.00
_cell.angle_gamma   90.00
#
_symmetry.space_group_name_H-M   'P 1'
#
loop_
_entity.id
_entity.type
_entity.pdbx_description
1 polymer ?
#
loop_
_entity_poly.entity_id
_entity_poly.type
_entity_poly.pdbx_seq_one_letter_code
_entity_poly.pdbx_strand_id
1 'polypeptide(L)'
;MAVSDADSDTLSYQWRATAGTIDNRNAATTVWTLPAGPGLHFAYVLVSDGRGGYSERQYAVSTDALKINAPARTAVTYAPAPATKVTDAGVVLRLRATTPTALPFADAGAGAGNRSVYLSDMPVAVTVKGTGTVVFSGTTDAAGELNLPNLKDGSYTVNCATTSGGPLRSCGDLTVNATSSSVAPLEPSIGAGSNLRLYGHVALADGGVCGTRNDYFGIYASATVQLQQADGQAVTPARRVNRFGDYFIDAAVANNTPLKLRIQCGSDVHIADVLPGAGGFLSVSPLEVSHVTGNRRPAITRMIANGPDGNVRGREVLAEAGAISNTLPGFERFLTYKGTDTALSACMYYRAIGAVSGCNTQGGMENPITFDDWKKHHLFGTGKNPEPAATYINQRDLNLVRRMFATKVSDTQVAFYVCNNPGPEGRTQAEVNEVIDFGLASERRVACVAMEWSTAPGVQGGNTPFTKFLTFGPDGSLIPSVNLDGRGEKFMPGACIACHGGSKIGGRFPDRGNPSPFLGSRFLGFDTGNYLFSTVASLTEADQGKALRDLNELVQHTEGGPSSITATAKLINGWYASGGNQLDKAYVPTPWQAPADKAQFYREVIGTSCRTCHAALGSAEDRFDWDSQPNLFTGSTDPSNNMYRHVCGGTPELAVNGSMPNALASLDRLLDSSAPGIDALRARMKKYLGCSAPAEDPVYPRR
;
A
#
# COMPACT_ATOMS: atom_id res chain seq x y z
N MET A 1 20.27 -11.03 18.90
CA MET A 1 19.80 -11.35 17.53
C MET A 1 20.81 -12.29 16.90
N ALA A 2 20.36 -13.31 16.19
CA ALA A 2 21.20 -14.15 15.34
C ALA A 2 20.95 -13.75 13.88
N VAL A 3 22.04 -13.41 13.19
CA VAL A 3 22.03 -13.09 11.77
C VAL A 3 23.13 -13.93 11.13
N SER A 4 22.81 -14.55 10.01
CA SER A 4 23.76 -15.29 9.19
C SER A 4 23.86 -14.61 7.84
N ASP A 5 25.09 -14.47 7.36
CA ASP A 5 25.38 -14.07 6.00
C ASP A 5 26.01 -15.26 5.27
N ALA A 6 25.42 -15.67 4.14
CA ALA A 6 25.87 -16.87 3.43
C ALA A 6 27.24 -16.68 2.78
N ASP A 7 27.60 -15.43 2.49
CA ASP A 7 28.80 -15.03 1.77
C ASP A 7 29.86 -14.43 2.71
N SER A 8 29.58 -14.45 4.03
CA SER A 8 30.43 -13.98 5.13
C SER A 8 30.78 -12.49 5.06
N ASP A 9 29.85 -11.67 4.58
CA ASP A 9 30.02 -10.24 4.44
C ASP A 9 29.89 -9.46 5.76
N THR A 10 30.47 -8.25 5.77
CA THR A 10 30.39 -7.36 6.93
C THR A 10 29.00 -6.74 7.03
N LEU A 11 28.30 -7.05 8.12
CA LEU A 11 26.94 -6.58 8.34
C LEU A 11 26.88 -5.21 9.00
N SER A 12 25.95 -4.39 8.53
CA SER A 12 25.53 -3.13 9.13
C SER A 12 24.08 -3.22 9.58
N TYR A 13 23.74 -2.49 10.65
CA TYR A 13 22.44 -2.54 11.30
C TYR A 13 21.83 -1.15 11.35
N GLN A 14 20.52 -1.07 11.25
CA GLN A 14 19.76 0.13 11.60
C GLN A 14 18.55 -0.26 12.40
N TRP A 15 18.45 0.25 13.62
CA TRP A 15 17.33 0.03 14.51
C TRP A 15 16.40 1.24 14.59
N ARG A 16 15.10 0.98 14.61
CA ARG A 16 14.04 1.95 14.89
C ARG A 16 12.97 1.32 15.78
N ALA A 17 12.20 2.14 16.49
CA ALA A 17 11.04 1.69 17.25
C ALA A 17 9.87 2.65 17.04
N THR A 18 8.64 2.13 17.16
CA THR A 18 7.42 2.96 17.13
C THR A 18 7.32 3.89 18.33
N ALA A 19 7.90 3.48 19.45
CA ALA A 19 7.93 4.24 20.69
C ALA A 19 9.12 3.84 21.58
N GLY A 20 9.41 4.67 22.57
CA GLY A 20 10.58 4.51 23.43
C GLY A 20 11.88 4.94 22.73
N THR A 21 13.02 4.48 23.24
CA THR A 21 14.34 4.85 22.73
C THR A 21 15.22 3.63 22.51
N ILE A 22 16.07 3.72 21.47
CA ILE A 22 17.09 2.73 21.16
C ILE A 22 18.46 3.40 21.31
N ASP A 23 19.31 2.81 22.15
CA ASP A 23 20.59 3.41 22.54
C ASP A 23 21.60 3.40 21.38
N ASN A 24 21.93 2.23 20.85
CA ASN A 24 22.84 2.08 19.70
C ASN A 24 22.07 1.56 18.49
N ARG A 25 21.76 2.46 17.55
CA ARG A 25 20.99 2.10 16.36
C ARG A 25 21.77 1.30 15.31
N ASN A 26 23.09 1.20 15.45
CA ASN A 26 23.96 0.63 14.41
C ASN A 26 24.64 -0.69 14.82
N ALA A 27 24.24 -1.29 15.94
CA ALA A 27 24.87 -2.51 16.47
C ALA A 27 24.04 -3.78 16.21
N ALA A 28 24.73 -4.92 16.18
CA ALA A 28 24.10 -6.26 16.03
C ALA A 28 23.13 -6.60 17.17
N THR A 29 23.33 -5.98 18.34
CA THR A 29 22.41 -6.01 19.47
C THR A 29 22.30 -4.61 20.05
N THR A 30 21.15 -4.29 20.63
CA THR A 30 20.90 -2.96 21.20
C THR A 30 20.00 -3.06 22.41
N VAL A 31 19.92 -1.97 23.17
CA VAL A 31 18.99 -1.82 24.30
C VAL A 31 17.81 -0.99 23.82
N TRP A 32 16.60 -1.51 24.02
CA TRP A 32 15.36 -0.80 23.77
C TRP A 32 14.69 -0.46 25.09
N THR A 33 14.64 0.83 25.40
CA THR A 33 13.88 1.35 26.53
C THR A 33 12.44 1.56 26.08
N LEU A 34 11.52 0.74 26.58
CA LEU A 34 10.10 0.81 26.27
C LEU A 34 9.49 2.13 26.79
N PRO A 35 8.48 2.69 26.11
CA PRO A 35 7.79 3.88 26.58
C PRO A 35 6.98 3.60 27.86
N ALA A 36 6.63 4.67 28.57
CA ALA A 36 5.59 4.63 29.60
C ALA A 36 4.20 4.52 28.95
N GLY A 37 3.27 3.85 29.63
CA GLY A 37 1.92 3.58 29.13
C GLY A 37 1.74 2.13 28.68
N PRO A 38 0.49 1.61 28.68
CA PRO A 38 0.18 0.28 28.20
C PRO A 38 0.21 0.21 26.66
N GLY A 39 0.17 -1.00 26.11
CA GLY A 39 0.09 -1.25 24.67
C GLY A 39 1.20 -2.14 24.11
N LEU A 40 1.01 -2.48 22.84
CA LEU A 40 1.96 -3.23 22.03
C LEU A 40 2.84 -2.27 21.24
N HIS A 41 4.16 -2.38 21.42
CA HIS A 41 5.16 -1.55 20.76
C HIS A 41 6.03 -2.42 19.86
N PHE A 42 6.64 -1.81 18.84
CA PHE A 42 7.42 -2.53 17.84
C PHE A 42 8.83 -1.95 17.72
N ALA A 43 9.81 -2.84 17.71
CA ALA A 43 11.17 -2.54 17.27
C ALA A 43 11.40 -3.19 15.89
N TYR A 44 12.11 -2.46 15.04
CA TYR A 44 12.48 -2.82 13.69
C TYR A 44 13.99 -2.81 13.56
N VAL A 45 14.54 -3.78 12.85
CA VAL A 45 15.93 -3.78 12.41
C VAL A 45 16.01 -4.02 10.92
N LEU A 46 16.74 -3.15 10.22
CA LEU A 46 17.20 -3.39 8.86
C LEU A 46 18.68 -3.76 8.90
N VAL A 47 19.01 -4.90 8.31
CA VAL A 47 20.38 -5.40 8.17
C VAL A 47 20.80 -5.29 6.71
N SER A 48 22.01 -4.79 6.46
CA SER A 48 22.62 -4.79 5.13
C SER A 48 24.01 -5.42 5.17
N ASP A 49 24.34 -6.17 4.13
CA ASP A 49 25.66 -6.75 3.86
C ASP A 49 26.63 -5.78 3.16
N GLY A 50 26.17 -4.59 2.77
CA GLY A 50 26.95 -3.64 1.96
C GLY A 50 27.13 -4.03 0.48
N ARG A 51 26.71 -5.23 0.09
CA ARG A 51 26.76 -5.82 -1.26
C ARG A 51 25.38 -5.93 -1.90
N GLY A 52 24.47 -5.06 -1.46
CA GLY A 52 23.14 -4.90 -2.03
C GLY A 52 22.07 -5.83 -1.44
N GLY A 53 22.42 -6.74 -0.55
CA GLY A 53 21.45 -7.53 0.19
C GLY A 53 20.95 -6.78 1.43
N TYR A 54 19.64 -6.88 1.66
CA TYR A 54 18.95 -6.29 2.79
C TYR A 54 17.92 -7.26 3.36
N SER A 55 17.80 -7.26 4.69
CA SER A 55 16.76 -7.99 5.41
C SER A 55 16.20 -7.16 6.56
N GLU A 56 14.88 -7.19 6.70
CA GLU A 56 14.16 -6.54 7.80
C GLU A 56 13.58 -7.59 8.75
N ARG A 57 13.60 -7.31 10.06
CA ARG A 57 12.82 -8.05 11.05
C ARG A 57 12.16 -7.12 12.05
N GLN A 58 11.03 -7.58 12.56
CA GLN A 58 10.13 -6.86 13.45
C GLN A 58 9.94 -7.64 14.75
N TYR A 59 9.85 -6.94 15.86
CA TYR A 59 9.69 -7.55 17.18
C TYR A 59 8.72 -6.73 18.02
N ALA A 60 7.69 -7.40 18.53
CA ALA A 60 6.62 -6.78 19.29
C ALA A 60 6.75 -7.09 20.78
N VAL A 61 6.67 -6.06 21.62
CA VAL A 61 6.67 -6.20 23.09
C VAL A 61 5.49 -5.44 23.67
N SER A 62 4.72 -6.11 24.54
CA SER A 62 3.65 -5.47 25.30
C SER A 62 4.20 -4.89 26.61
N THR A 63 3.69 -3.71 26.95
CA THR A 63 3.98 -2.98 28.19
C THR A 63 2.85 -3.08 29.22
N ASP A 64 1.77 -3.80 28.91
CA ASP A 64 0.55 -3.86 29.73
C ASP A 64 0.84 -4.39 31.14
N ALA A 65 1.71 -5.40 31.24
CA ALA A 65 2.12 -6.01 32.50
C ALA A 65 2.91 -5.05 33.42
N LEU A 66 3.47 -3.96 32.88
CA LEU A 66 4.22 -2.97 33.66
C LEU A 66 3.29 -2.08 34.49
N LYS A 67 2.02 -1.94 34.09
CA LYS A 67 1.01 -1.08 34.76
C LYS A 67 1.49 0.37 34.98
N ILE A 68 2.33 0.86 34.07
CA ILE A 68 2.81 2.24 34.06
C ILE A 68 1.81 3.07 33.26
N ASN A 69 1.34 4.17 33.84
CA ASN A 69 0.44 5.09 33.15
C ASN A 69 1.16 5.83 32.02
N ALA A 70 0.44 6.09 30.93
CA ALA A 70 0.94 6.95 29.87
C ALA A 70 1.14 8.38 30.42
N PRO A 71 2.14 9.12 29.92
CA PRO A 71 2.34 10.51 30.33
C PRO A 71 1.09 11.34 30.04
N ALA A 72 0.66 12.14 31.01
CA ALA A 72 -0.42 13.11 30.79
C ALA A 72 0.04 14.15 29.76
N ARG A 73 -0.81 14.47 28.80
CA ARG A 73 -0.58 15.50 27.79
C ARG A 73 -1.55 16.64 27.98
N THR A 74 -1.07 17.86 27.80
CA THR A 74 -1.94 19.04 27.85
C THR A 74 -2.91 19.00 26.68
N ALA A 75 -4.19 19.19 26.98
CA ALA A 75 -5.23 19.23 25.96
C ALA A 75 -5.00 20.41 25.00
N VAL A 76 -5.10 20.15 23.70
CA VAL A 76 -4.93 21.16 22.65
C VAL A 76 -6.05 21.05 21.62
N THR A 77 -6.35 22.16 20.94
CA THR A 77 -7.31 22.18 19.83
C THR A 77 -6.81 23.19 18.80
N TYR A 78 -6.82 22.80 17.53
CA TYR A 78 -6.42 23.67 16.43
C TYR A 78 -7.54 23.82 15.43
N ALA A 79 -7.62 25.00 14.81
CA ALA A 79 -8.39 25.15 13.59
C ALA A 79 -7.63 24.49 12.43
N PRO A 80 -8.31 23.83 11.48
CA PRO A 80 -7.67 23.35 10.26
C PRO A 80 -6.93 24.48 9.55
N ALA A 81 -5.73 24.19 9.02
CA ALA A 81 -5.01 25.15 8.20
C ALA A 81 -5.88 25.55 6.99
N PRO A 82 -5.85 26.82 6.54
CA PRO A 82 -6.57 27.23 5.34
C PRO A 82 -6.10 26.38 4.14
N ALA A 83 -6.95 25.46 3.69
CA ALA A 83 -6.64 24.65 2.53
C ALA A 83 -6.75 25.50 1.26
N THR A 84 -5.90 25.26 0.26
CA THR A 84 -6.23 25.71 -1.10
C THR A 84 -7.55 25.07 -1.51
N LYS A 85 -8.53 25.89 -1.94
CA LYS A 85 -9.83 25.38 -2.37
C LYS A 85 -9.66 24.25 -3.38
N VAL A 86 -10.33 23.12 -3.16
CA VAL A 86 -10.53 22.05 -4.18
C VAL A 86 -11.51 22.49 -5.26
N THR A 87 -11.84 23.79 -5.36
CA THR A 87 -12.80 24.27 -6.36
C THR A 87 -12.23 24.24 -7.77
N ASP A 88 -10.95 23.94 -7.94
CA ASP A 88 -10.44 23.49 -9.24
C ASP A 88 -10.69 21.99 -9.35
N ALA A 89 -11.84 21.64 -9.96
CA ALA A 89 -12.17 20.30 -10.39
C ALA A 89 -11.05 19.76 -11.29
N GLY A 90 -10.06 19.13 -10.67
CA GLY A 90 -8.93 18.55 -11.36
C GLY A 90 -8.88 17.05 -11.16
N VAL A 91 -8.36 16.35 -12.16
CA VAL A 91 -8.20 14.91 -12.12
C VAL A 91 -6.81 14.60 -11.58
N VAL A 92 -6.75 13.67 -10.62
CA VAL A 92 -5.46 13.15 -10.18
C VAL A 92 -5.01 12.06 -11.15
N LEU A 93 -3.82 12.26 -11.70
CA LEU A 93 -3.23 11.37 -12.68
C LEU A 93 -1.86 10.92 -12.24
N ARG A 94 -1.55 9.65 -12.46
CA ARG A 94 -0.21 9.10 -12.37
C ARG A 94 0.28 8.77 -13.77
N LEU A 95 1.45 9.28 -14.12
CA LEU A 95 2.17 8.82 -15.31
C LEU A 95 2.96 7.57 -14.95
N ARG A 96 2.95 6.58 -15.82
CA ARG A 96 3.74 5.36 -15.70
C ARG A 96 4.60 5.17 -16.93
N ALA A 97 5.90 5.34 -16.75
CA ALA A 97 6.89 5.27 -17.80
C ALA A 97 7.38 3.83 -18.01
N THR A 98 7.20 3.30 -19.22
CA THR A 98 7.67 1.99 -19.63
C THR A 98 8.34 2.04 -20.99
N THR A 99 9.06 0.98 -21.35
CA THR A 99 9.44 0.74 -22.74
C THR A 99 8.18 0.62 -23.62
N PRO A 100 8.21 1.06 -24.89
CA PRO A 100 7.03 1.01 -25.78
C PRO A 100 6.52 -0.41 -26.08
N THR A 101 7.40 -1.40 -25.98
CA THR A 101 7.07 -2.81 -26.12
C THR A 101 7.69 -3.61 -24.98
N ALA A 102 7.08 -4.73 -24.63
CA ALA A 102 7.70 -5.71 -23.76
C ALA A 102 8.97 -6.27 -24.43
N LEU A 103 10.05 -6.38 -23.66
CA LEU A 103 11.36 -6.84 -24.12
C LEU A 103 11.55 -8.31 -23.76
N PRO A 104 12.21 -9.10 -24.63
CA PRO A 104 12.44 -10.52 -24.39
C PRO A 104 13.62 -10.72 -23.45
N PHE A 105 13.41 -11.34 -22.30
CA PHE A 105 14.47 -11.77 -21.40
C PHE A 105 14.81 -13.23 -21.68
N ALA A 106 16.09 -13.50 -21.92
CA ALA A 106 16.67 -14.81 -22.15
C ALA A 106 16.95 -15.51 -20.82
N ASP A 107 16.90 -16.85 -20.84
CA ASP A 107 17.00 -17.68 -19.65
C ASP A 107 18.41 -17.63 -19.04
N ALA A 108 18.58 -16.76 -18.05
CA ALA A 108 19.73 -16.72 -17.15
C ALA A 108 19.40 -17.40 -15.80
N GLY A 109 18.63 -18.49 -15.82
CA GLY A 109 18.24 -19.29 -14.65
C GLY A 109 16.79 -19.09 -14.19
N ALA A 110 15.95 -18.51 -15.05
CA ALA A 110 14.56 -18.19 -14.80
C ALA A 110 13.86 -18.00 -16.17
N GLY A 111 12.69 -18.62 -16.38
CA GLY A 111 12.17 -18.95 -17.72
C GLY A 111 12.15 -17.80 -18.73
N ALA A 112 12.48 -18.10 -20.00
CA ALA A 112 12.43 -17.12 -21.08
C ALA A 112 11.03 -16.50 -21.23
N GLY A 113 10.95 -15.18 -21.35
CA GLY A 113 9.67 -14.47 -21.43
C GLY A 113 9.78 -12.98 -21.71
N ASN A 114 8.65 -12.32 -21.94
CA ASN A 114 8.59 -10.89 -22.24
C ASN A 114 8.20 -10.06 -21.01
N ARG A 115 8.84 -8.91 -20.81
CA ARG A 115 8.52 -7.97 -19.73
C ARG A 115 8.59 -6.52 -20.17
N SER A 116 7.70 -5.69 -19.63
CA SER A 116 7.79 -4.23 -19.75
C SER A 116 8.82 -3.71 -18.76
N VAL A 117 9.78 -2.92 -19.23
CA VAL A 117 10.80 -2.31 -18.36
C VAL A 117 10.33 -0.93 -17.93
N TYR A 118 10.22 -0.72 -16.62
CA TYR A 118 9.83 0.55 -16.01
C TYR A 118 11.01 1.50 -15.95
N LEU A 119 10.79 2.75 -16.35
CA LEU A 119 11.86 3.74 -16.52
C LEU A 119 11.97 4.64 -15.30
N SER A 120 12.97 4.38 -14.45
CA SER A 120 13.34 5.19 -13.29
C SER A 120 14.10 6.46 -13.69
N ASP A 121 14.01 7.50 -12.85
CA ASP A 121 14.76 8.76 -13.00
C ASP A 121 14.52 9.49 -14.32
N MET A 122 13.38 9.25 -14.94
CA MET A 122 13.01 9.84 -16.21
C MET A 122 12.46 11.25 -15.95
N PRO A 123 13.11 12.33 -16.39
CA PRO A 123 12.57 13.68 -16.26
C PRO A 123 11.33 13.85 -17.13
N VAL A 124 10.32 14.51 -16.57
CA VAL A 124 9.04 14.80 -17.20
C VAL A 124 8.64 16.24 -16.91
N ALA A 125 8.15 16.95 -17.92
CA ALA A 125 7.47 18.24 -17.80
C ALA A 125 6.10 18.17 -18.48
N VAL A 126 5.08 18.67 -17.81
CA VAL A 126 3.73 18.76 -18.34
C VAL A 126 3.42 20.21 -18.66
N THR A 127 3.04 20.48 -19.91
CA THR A 127 2.72 21.81 -20.41
C THR A 127 1.29 21.89 -20.91
N VAL A 128 0.60 23.00 -20.68
CA VAL A 128 -0.73 23.25 -21.27
C VAL A 128 -0.59 23.34 -22.79
N LYS A 129 -1.38 22.54 -23.52
CA LYS A 129 -1.35 22.52 -24.99
C LYS A 129 -1.86 23.86 -25.52
N GLY A 130 -1.14 24.44 -26.47
CA GLY A 130 -1.44 25.75 -27.07
C GLY A 130 -0.71 26.93 -26.42
N THR A 131 -0.59 26.97 -25.09
CA THR A 131 0.15 28.06 -24.40
C THR A 131 1.60 27.71 -24.09
N GLY A 132 1.93 26.42 -23.97
CA GLY A 132 3.26 25.95 -23.59
C GLY A 132 3.63 26.21 -22.11
N THR A 133 2.68 26.67 -21.30
CA THR A 133 2.92 26.94 -19.87
C THR A 133 3.19 25.64 -19.12
N VAL A 134 4.34 25.55 -18.44
CA VAL A 134 4.69 24.40 -17.58
C VAL A 134 3.82 24.44 -16.32
N VAL A 135 3.01 23.41 -16.13
CA VAL A 135 2.17 23.23 -14.93
C VAL A 135 2.77 22.23 -13.95
N PHE A 136 3.72 21.42 -14.41
CA PHE A 136 4.41 20.45 -13.58
C PHE A 136 5.77 20.07 -14.16
N SER A 137 6.72 19.75 -13.29
CA SER A 137 8.00 19.13 -13.64
C SER A 137 8.42 18.18 -12.53
N GLY A 138 8.94 17.02 -12.89
CA GLY A 138 9.33 15.97 -11.95
C GLY A 138 10.17 14.87 -12.60
N THR A 139 10.48 13.84 -11.83
CA THR A 139 11.17 12.63 -12.29
C THR A 139 10.40 11.40 -11.84
N THR A 140 10.39 10.36 -12.66
CA THR A 140 9.77 9.08 -12.27
C THR A 140 10.55 8.42 -11.15
N ASP A 141 9.83 7.73 -10.27
CA ASP A 141 10.43 6.97 -9.16
C ASP A 141 10.96 5.60 -9.63
N ALA A 142 11.44 4.78 -8.68
CA ALA A 142 11.95 3.45 -8.97
C ALA A 142 10.88 2.47 -9.53
N ALA A 143 9.59 2.81 -9.48
CA ALA A 143 8.52 2.06 -10.13
C ALA A 143 8.21 2.57 -11.55
N GLY A 144 8.98 3.56 -12.04
CA GLY A 144 8.70 4.27 -13.28
C GLY A 144 7.47 5.17 -13.16
N GLU A 145 7.05 5.56 -11.95
CA GLU A 145 5.81 6.29 -11.73
C GLU A 145 6.04 7.74 -11.31
N LEU A 146 5.13 8.62 -11.70
CA LEU A 146 5.14 10.04 -11.35
C LEU A 146 3.72 10.55 -11.15
N ASN A 147 3.41 11.05 -9.96
CA ASN A 147 2.10 11.62 -9.66
C ASN A 147 2.05 13.08 -10.12
N LEU A 148 1.00 13.43 -10.87
CA LEU A 148 0.72 14.80 -11.29
C LEU A 148 -0.13 15.52 -10.24
N PRO A 149 -0.02 16.85 -10.15
CA PRO A 149 -0.96 17.65 -9.38
C PRO A 149 -2.38 17.52 -9.97
N ASN A 150 -3.39 18.06 -9.27
CA ASN A 150 -4.73 18.20 -9.84
C ASN A 150 -4.67 19.09 -11.08
N LEU A 151 -4.76 18.46 -12.25
CA LEU A 151 -4.82 19.16 -13.52
C LEU A 151 -6.27 19.47 -13.84
N LYS A 152 -6.57 20.71 -14.24
CA LYS A 152 -7.91 21.10 -14.70
C LYS A 152 -8.25 20.38 -16.00
N ASP A 153 -9.54 20.25 -16.28
CA ASP A 153 -10.01 19.74 -17.56
C ASP A 153 -9.37 20.51 -18.73
N GLY A 154 -8.82 19.77 -19.70
CA GLY A 154 -8.08 20.37 -20.81
C GLY A 154 -7.07 19.43 -21.45
N SER A 155 -6.32 19.97 -22.40
CA SER A 155 -5.31 19.24 -23.15
C SER A 155 -3.91 19.70 -22.75
N TYR A 156 -3.03 18.74 -22.53
CA TYR A 156 -1.65 18.94 -22.11
C TYR A 156 -0.72 18.16 -23.04
N THR A 157 0.52 18.62 -23.13
CA THR A 157 1.61 17.88 -23.77
C THR A 157 2.56 17.41 -22.67
N VAL A 158 2.91 16.13 -22.70
CA VAL A 158 3.86 15.53 -21.78
C VAL A 158 5.20 15.46 -22.49
N ASN A 159 6.16 16.24 -22.00
CA ASN A 159 7.53 16.23 -22.49
C ASN A 159 8.40 15.41 -21.54
N CYS A 160 9.22 14.50 -22.07
CA CYS A 160 10.08 13.65 -21.26
C CYS A 160 11.42 13.37 -21.94
N ALA A 161 12.38 12.82 -21.21
CA ALA A 161 13.63 12.31 -21.77
C ALA A 161 14.00 11.00 -21.08
N THR A 162 14.50 10.02 -21.83
CA THR A 162 14.99 8.74 -21.29
C THR A 162 16.25 8.90 -20.42
N THR A 163 16.88 10.08 -20.48
CA THR A 163 18.10 10.38 -19.74
C THR A 163 17.96 11.66 -18.92
N SER A 164 18.29 11.59 -17.62
CA SER A 164 18.43 12.77 -16.76
C SER A 164 19.46 13.75 -17.35
N GLY A 165 19.11 15.03 -17.40
CA GLY A 165 19.88 16.09 -18.04
C GLY A 165 19.75 16.17 -19.57
N GLY A 166 19.06 15.20 -20.20
CA GLY A 166 18.79 15.22 -21.64
C GLY A 166 17.67 16.22 -22.03
N PRO A 167 17.60 16.63 -23.31
CA PRO A 167 16.56 17.52 -23.78
C PRO A 167 15.19 16.82 -23.73
N LEU A 168 14.21 17.46 -23.10
CA LEU A 168 12.84 16.96 -23.08
C LEU A 168 12.22 17.03 -24.48
N ARG A 169 11.57 15.95 -24.90
CA ARG A 169 10.85 15.82 -26.17
C ARG A 169 9.42 15.44 -25.90
N SER A 170 8.52 15.70 -26.86
CA SER A 170 7.15 15.23 -26.73
C SER A 170 7.13 13.69 -26.64
N CYS A 171 6.49 13.21 -25.57
CA CYS A 171 6.26 11.80 -25.28
C CYS A 171 4.77 11.45 -25.37
N GLY A 172 3.97 12.36 -25.92
CA GLY A 172 2.54 12.21 -26.07
C GLY A 172 1.75 13.39 -25.54
N ASP A 173 0.47 13.41 -25.89
CA ASP A 173 -0.50 14.35 -25.35
C ASP A 173 -1.37 13.67 -24.30
N LEU A 174 -1.80 14.45 -23.31
CA LEU A 174 -2.67 14.03 -22.23
C LEU A 174 -3.94 14.88 -22.26
N THR A 175 -5.09 14.23 -22.43
CA THR A 175 -6.40 14.86 -22.23
C THR A 175 -6.90 14.56 -20.84
N VAL A 176 -7.15 15.62 -20.07
CA VAL A 176 -7.65 15.54 -18.70
C VAL A 176 -9.14 15.90 -18.71
N ASN A 177 -9.96 14.99 -18.20
CA ASN A 177 -11.39 15.16 -17.98
C ASN A 177 -11.91 14.18 -16.91
N ALA A 178 -13.17 14.30 -16.52
CA ALA A 178 -13.77 13.45 -15.48
C ALA A 178 -13.63 11.92 -15.68
N THR A 179 -13.46 11.44 -16.92
CA THR A 179 -13.33 10.01 -17.23
C THR A 179 -11.88 9.52 -17.40
N SER A 180 -10.89 10.42 -17.28
CA SER A 180 -9.48 10.07 -17.44
C SER A 180 -9.06 8.93 -16.48
N SER A 181 -8.23 8.02 -16.98
CA SER A 181 -7.64 6.94 -16.18
C SER A 181 -6.77 7.51 -15.07
N SER A 182 -6.86 6.98 -13.85
CA SER A 182 -5.97 7.38 -12.74
C SER A 182 -4.50 7.11 -13.04
N VAL A 183 -4.21 6.19 -13.97
CA VAL A 183 -2.86 5.92 -14.48
C VAL A 183 -2.84 6.07 -16.00
N ALA A 184 -2.02 6.99 -16.50
CA ALA A 184 -1.77 7.17 -17.92
C ALA A 184 -0.40 6.56 -18.28
N PRO A 185 -0.32 5.73 -19.34
CA PRO A 185 0.95 5.24 -19.83
C PRO A 185 1.77 6.39 -20.40
N LEU A 186 3.09 6.31 -20.23
CA LEU A 186 4.06 7.25 -20.77
C LEU A 186 5.14 6.45 -21.48
N GLU A 187 5.16 6.52 -22.81
CA GLU A 187 6.14 5.82 -23.61
C GLU A 187 7.06 6.87 -24.25
N PRO A 188 8.32 7.02 -23.77
CA PRO A 188 9.19 8.04 -24.32
C PRO A 188 9.52 7.76 -25.79
N SER A 189 9.53 8.82 -26.58
CA SER A 189 10.10 8.75 -27.93
C SER A 189 11.62 8.54 -27.82
N ILE A 190 12.09 7.40 -28.31
CA ILE A 190 13.52 7.08 -28.28
C ILE A 190 14.25 8.03 -29.23
N GLY A 191 15.42 8.52 -28.83
CA GLY A 191 16.15 9.51 -29.63
C GLY A 191 16.48 9.00 -31.03
N ALA A 192 16.17 9.78 -32.08
CA ALA A 192 16.45 9.43 -33.47
C ALA A 192 17.94 9.14 -33.80
N GLY A 193 18.87 9.51 -32.90
CA GLY A 193 20.30 9.19 -33.01
C GLY A 193 20.77 8.02 -32.13
N SER A 194 19.89 7.44 -31.29
CA SER A 194 20.25 6.33 -30.40
C SER A 194 20.27 5.02 -31.20
N ASN A 195 21.44 4.60 -31.65
CA ASN A 195 21.66 3.33 -32.35
C ASN A 195 21.90 2.14 -31.40
N LEU A 196 22.11 2.39 -30.11
CA LEU A 196 22.20 1.34 -29.09
C LEU A 196 21.02 1.41 -28.11
N ARG A 197 20.39 0.26 -27.86
CA ARG A 197 19.40 0.05 -26.81
C ARG A 197 19.83 -1.14 -25.96
N LEU A 198 20.05 -0.91 -24.68
CA LEU A 198 20.38 -1.94 -23.71
C LEU A 198 19.26 -2.08 -22.70
N TYR A 199 19.02 -3.31 -22.29
CA TYR A 199 18.17 -3.63 -21.15
C TYR A 199 18.76 -4.82 -20.42
N GLY A 200 18.25 -5.13 -19.25
CA GLY A 200 18.66 -6.29 -18.49
C GLY A 200 18.10 -6.27 -17.10
N HIS A 201 18.39 -7.34 -16.38
CA HIS A 201 17.99 -7.54 -15.00
C HIS A 201 19.23 -7.66 -14.09
N VAL A 202 19.18 -7.07 -12.91
CA VAL A 202 20.22 -7.17 -11.88
C VAL A 202 19.62 -7.82 -10.64
N ALA A 203 20.09 -9.03 -10.33
CA ALA A 203 19.62 -9.83 -9.20
C ALA A 203 20.75 -10.25 -8.26
N LEU A 204 20.36 -10.62 -7.05
CA LEU A 204 21.16 -11.37 -6.08
C LEU A 204 21.07 -12.87 -6.38
N ALA A 205 22.04 -13.65 -5.89
CA ALA A 205 22.11 -15.09 -6.11
C ALA A 205 20.93 -15.88 -5.52
N ASP A 206 20.20 -15.29 -4.58
CA ASP A 206 18.97 -15.84 -4.00
C ASP A 206 17.68 -15.44 -4.76
N GLY A 207 17.81 -14.69 -5.87
CA GLY A 207 16.72 -14.17 -6.69
C GLY A 207 16.19 -12.80 -6.24
N GLY A 208 16.64 -12.29 -5.09
CA GLY A 208 16.27 -10.96 -4.62
C GLY A 208 16.78 -9.85 -5.55
N VAL A 209 16.14 -8.68 -5.49
CA VAL A 209 16.66 -7.49 -6.18
C VAL A 209 17.82 -6.87 -5.38
N CYS A 210 18.78 -6.28 -6.09
CA CYS A 210 19.85 -5.55 -5.44
C CYS A 210 19.33 -4.22 -4.85
N GLY A 211 19.33 -4.10 -3.53
CA GLY A 211 18.92 -2.92 -2.79
C GLY A 211 17.61 -3.09 -2.02
N THR A 212 17.07 -1.98 -1.51
CA THR A 212 15.79 -1.93 -0.81
C THR A 212 15.19 -0.53 -0.87
N ARG A 213 13.86 -0.45 -0.83
CA ARG A 213 13.13 0.78 -0.55
C ARG A 213 12.39 0.60 0.76
N ASN A 214 12.80 1.35 1.77
CA ASN A 214 12.17 1.34 3.07
C ASN A 214 11.88 2.77 3.54
N ASP A 215 10.62 3.19 3.36
CA ASP A 215 10.16 4.54 3.71
C ASP A 215 10.21 4.79 5.23
N TYR A 216 10.05 3.75 6.06
CA TYR A 216 10.14 3.88 7.52
C TYR A 216 11.57 4.12 7.99
N PHE A 217 12.56 3.47 7.37
CA PHE A 217 13.97 3.74 7.65
C PHE A 217 14.53 4.95 6.89
N GLY A 218 13.83 5.43 5.85
CA GLY A 218 14.32 6.47 4.94
C GLY A 218 15.47 5.99 4.07
N ILE A 219 15.51 4.70 3.75
CA ILE A 219 16.59 4.05 2.99
C ILE A 219 16.10 3.70 1.61
N TYR A 220 16.81 4.20 0.60
CA TYR A 220 16.54 3.97 -0.80
C TYR A 220 17.84 3.52 -1.47
N ALA A 221 18.04 2.22 -1.57
CA ALA A 221 19.17 1.60 -2.23
C ALA A 221 18.71 0.82 -3.45
N SER A 222 19.45 0.92 -4.55
CA SER A 222 19.22 0.17 -5.78
C SER A 222 20.56 -0.07 -6.46
N ALA A 223 20.67 -1.12 -7.27
CA ALA A 223 21.77 -1.22 -8.21
C ALA A 223 21.81 -0.01 -9.17
N THR A 224 22.98 0.26 -9.74
CA THR A 224 23.15 1.24 -10.81
C THR A 224 23.88 0.63 -12.00
N VAL A 225 23.53 1.07 -13.20
CA VAL A 225 24.17 0.66 -14.44
C VAL A 225 24.72 1.87 -15.20
N GLN A 226 25.88 1.72 -15.82
CA GLN A 226 26.52 2.78 -16.61
C GLN A 226 27.17 2.20 -17.85
N LEU A 227 26.83 2.73 -19.02
CA LEU A 227 27.50 2.39 -20.26
C LEU A 227 28.85 3.11 -20.32
N GLN A 228 29.90 2.38 -20.65
CA GLN A 228 31.29 2.85 -20.69
C GLN A 228 31.97 2.43 -21.99
N GLN A 229 33.02 3.16 -22.36
CA GLN A 229 33.98 2.72 -23.36
C GLN A 229 34.89 1.63 -22.77
N ALA A 230 35.70 1.00 -23.62
CA ALA A 230 36.59 -0.08 -23.20
C ALA A 230 37.61 0.32 -22.11
N ASP A 231 37.97 1.61 -22.08
CA ASP A 231 38.88 2.24 -21.12
C ASP A 231 38.19 2.68 -19.81
N GLY A 232 36.89 2.45 -19.67
CA GLY A 232 36.09 2.82 -18.50
C GLY A 232 35.50 4.22 -18.53
N GLN A 233 35.75 5.02 -19.58
CA GLN A 233 35.14 6.34 -19.72
C GLN A 233 33.62 6.23 -19.88
N ALA A 234 32.87 7.05 -19.14
CA ALA A 234 31.41 7.03 -19.17
C ALA A 234 30.87 7.49 -20.53
N VAL A 235 30.03 6.66 -21.14
CA VAL A 235 29.23 7.01 -22.34
C VAL A 235 27.88 7.57 -21.93
N THR A 236 27.31 7.05 -20.83
CA THR A 236 26.05 7.54 -20.25
C THR A 236 26.24 7.92 -18.78
N PRO A 237 25.36 8.76 -18.21
CA PRO A 237 25.23 8.87 -16.76
C PRO A 237 24.84 7.52 -16.15
N ALA A 238 25.26 7.26 -14.91
CA ALA A 238 24.76 6.10 -14.17
C ALA A 238 23.24 6.18 -14.01
N ARG A 239 22.56 5.05 -14.19
CA ARG A 239 21.11 4.89 -14.10
C ARG A 239 20.78 3.95 -12.96
N ARG A 240 19.77 4.30 -12.15
CA ARG A 240 19.26 3.39 -11.13
C ARG A 240 18.48 2.26 -11.77
N VAL A 241 18.77 1.04 -11.36
CA VAL A 241 17.92 -0.12 -11.65
C VAL A 241 16.58 0.07 -10.93
N ASN A 242 15.49 -0.27 -11.60
CA ASN A 242 14.14 -0.06 -11.05
C ASN A 242 13.85 -1.06 -9.90
N ARG A 243 12.71 -0.88 -9.23
CA ARG A 243 12.29 -1.71 -8.09
C ARG A 243 12.16 -3.21 -8.39
N PHE A 244 12.05 -3.58 -9.67
CA PHE A 244 11.89 -4.95 -10.12
C PHE A 244 13.22 -5.59 -10.53
N GLY A 245 14.34 -4.87 -10.40
CA GLY A 245 15.65 -5.31 -10.83
C GLY A 245 15.94 -5.01 -12.30
N ASP A 246 15.04 -4.36 -13.04
CA ASP A 246 15.21 -4.14 -14.48
C ASP A 246 15.76 -2.73 -14.78
N TYR A 247 16.48 -2.59 -15.89
CA TYR A 247 16.96 -1.30 -16.38
C TYR A 247 16.84 -1.18 -17.90
N PHE A 248 16.87 0.07 -18.38
CA PHE A 248 16.93 0.39 -19.80
C PHE A 248 17.89 1.57 -20.03
N ILE A 249 18.72 1.48 -21.07
CA ILE A 249 19.63 2.53 -21.53
C ILE A 249 19.47 2.68 -23.04
N ASP A 250 19.31 3.92 -23.51
CA ASP A 250 19.52 4.27 -24.91
C ASP A 250 20.72 5.22 -25.05
N ALA A 251 21.50 5.03 -26.12
CA ALA A 251 22.68 5.83 -26.39
C ALA A 251 22.99 5.92 -27.89
N ALA A 252 23.56 7.05 -28.29
CA ALA A 252 24.21 7.22 -29.58
C ALA A 252 25.69 6.85 -29.46
N VAL A 253 26.12 5.81 -30.16
CA VAL A 253 27.47 5.24 -30.07
C VAL A 253 28.06 5.01 -31.45
N ALA A 254 29.40 5.07 -31.56
CA ALA A 254 30.06 4.72 -32.81
C ALA A 254 29.87 3.22 -33.12
N ASN A 255 29.58 2.91 -34.39
CA ASN A 255 29.34 1.53 -34.80
C ASN A 255 30.61 0.69 -34.61
N ASN A 256 30.49 -0.52 -34.05
CA ASN A 256 31.59 -1.46 -33.78
C ASN A 256 32.66 -1.02 -32.75
N THR A 257 32.39 0.00 -31.91
CA THR A 257 33.30 0.32 -30.79
C THR A 257 33.08 -0.67 -29.64
N PRO A 258 34.14 -1.25 -29.02
CA PRO A 258 33.98 -2.07 -27.83
C PRO A 258 33.42 -1.24 -26.68
N LEU A 259 32.26 -1.65 -26.18
CA LEU A 259 31.58 -1.01 -25.07
C LEU A 259 31.50 -1.96 -23.89
N LYS A 260 31.39 -1.38 -22.70
CA LYS A 260 31.26 -2.12 -21.44
C LYS A 260 30.09 -1.58 -20.65
N LEU A 261 29.37 -2.46 -19.96
CA LEU A 261 28.35 -2.09 -19.01
C LEU A 261 28.90 -2.29 -17.60
N ARG A 262 29.07 -1.19 -16.88
CA ARG A 262 29.35 -1.22 -15.45
C ARG A 262 28.07 -1.41 -14.68
N ILE A 263 27.94 -2.52 -13.97
CA ILE A 263 26.83 -2.85 -13.09
C ILE A 263 27.36 -2.77 -11.66
N GLN A 264 26.75 -1.93 -10.83
CA GLN A 264 27.14 -1.76 -9.44
C GLN A 264 25.98 -2.10 -8.51
N CYS A 265 26.22 -3.01 -7.58
CA CYS A 265 25.29 -3.48 -6.56
C CYS A 265 25.94 -3.31 -5.18
N GLY A 266 25.60 -2.24 -4.45
CA GLY A 266 26.35 -1.88 -3.24
C GLY A 266 27.84 -1.64 -3.56
N SER A 267 28.74 -2.32 -2.84
CA SER A 267 30.17 -2.33 -3.14
C SER A 267 30.58 -3.24 -4.30
N ASP A 268 29.72 -4.16 -4.73
CA ASP A 268 30.03 -5.10 -5.80
C ASP A 268 29.93 -4.43 -7.16
N VAL A 269 30.96 -4.63 -7.97
CA VAL A 269 31.05 -4.05 -9.31
C VAL A 269 31.34 -5.17 -10.31
N HIS A 270 30.45 -5.32 -11.27
CA HIS A 270 30.62 -6.19 -12.42
C HIS A 270 30.75 -5.36 -13.69
N ILE A 271 31.64 -5.78 -14.59
CA ILE A 271 31.83 -5.16 -15.90
C ILE A 271 31.52 -6.21 -16.95
N ALA A 272 30.44 -6.00 -17.70
CA ALA A 272 30.02 -6.89 -18.79
C ALA A 272 30.41 -6.28 -20.14
N ASP A 273 30.85 -7.11 -21.08
CA ASP A 273 31.09 -6.66 -22.45
C ASP A 273 29.75 -6.44 -23.17
N VAL A 274 29.68 -5.34 -23.93
CA VAL A 274 28.52 -5.00 -24.75
C VAL A 274 28.92 -5.19 -26.21
N LEU A 275 28.53 -6.32 -26.78
CA LEU A 275 28.94 -6.74 -28.11
C LEU A 275 27.87 -6.38 -29.17
N PRO A 276 28.25 -5.82 -30.32
CA PRO A 276 27.31 -5.57 -31.40
C PRO A 276 26.89 -6.87 -32.11
N GLY A 277 25.70 -6.88 -32.71
CA GLY A 277 25.27 -7.96 -33.59
C GLY A 277 25.94 -7.91 -34.97
N ALA A 278 25.58 -8.83 -35.87
CA ALA A 278 26.15 -8.93 -37.22
C ALA A 278 26.00 -7.64 -38.09
N GLY A 279 25.09 -6.74 -37.73
CA GLY A 279 24.88 -5.43 -38.36
C GLY A 279 25.40 -4.22 -37.57
N GLY A 280 26.16 -4.45 -36.50
CA GLY A 280 26.55 -3.39 -35.57
C GLY A 280 25.51 -3.14 -34.47
N PHE A 281 25.55 -1.95 -33.87
CA PHE A 281 24.50 -1.50 -32.95
C PHE A 281 23.33 -0.93 -33.73
N LEU A 282 22.17 -1.59 -33.64
CA LEU A 282 20.94 -1.22 -34.34
C LEU A 282 19.84 -0.88 -33.34
N SER A 283 19.21 0.28 -33.50
CA SER A 283 18.15 0.72 -32.60
C SER A 283 16.95 -0.24 -32.58
N VAL A 284 16.66 -0.92 -33.69
CA VAL A 284 15.56 -1.89 -33.80
C VAL A 284 15.84 -3.22 -33.12
N SER A 285 17.07 -3.47 -32.67
CA SER A 285 17.51 -4.72 -32.06
C SER A 285 18.09 -4.44 -30.67
N PRO A 286 17.24 -4.31 -29.63
CA PRO A 286 17.72 -4.09 -28.28
C PRO A 286 18.52 -5.30 -27.79
N LEU A 287 19.57 -5.06 -27.01
CA LEU A 287 20.46 -6.07 -26.48
C LEU A 287 20.24 -6.25 -24.98
N GLU A 288 20.05 -7.49 -24.56
CA GLU A 288 19.98 -7.86 -23.16
C GLU A 288 21.38 -8.05 -22.56
N VAL A 289 21.62 -7.47 -21.38
CA VAL A 289 22.82 -7.68 -20.56
C VAL A 289 22.42 -7.87 -19.10
N SER A 290 21.84 -9.02 -18.77
CA SER A 290 21.43 -9.35 -17.39
C SER A 290 22.63 -9.85 -16.55
N HIS A 291 22.58 -9.60 -15.24
CA HIS A 291 23.61 -10.03 -14.29
C HIS A 291 23.00 -10.50 -12.97
N VAL A 292 23.35 -11.72 -12.57
CA VAL A 292 23.10 -12.24 -11.22
C VAL A 292 24.41 -12.15 -10.46
N THR A 293 24.43 -11.39 -9.37
CA THR A 293 25.60 -11.28 -8.50
C THR A 293 25.85 -12.60 -7.76
N GLY A 294 27.06 -12.79 -7.24
CA GLY A 294 27.37 -13.93 -6.36
C GLY A 294 26.80 -13.80 -4.94
N ASN A 295 26.33 -12.62 -4.56
CA ASN A 295 25.91 -12.27 -3.21
C ASN A 295 24.46 -12.70 -2.91
N ARG A 296 24.16 -13.10 -1.67
CA ARG A 296 22.81 -13.41 -1.17
C ARG A 296 22.44 -12.46 -0.04
N ARG A 297 21.15 -12.22 0.16
CA ARG A 297 20.71 -11.37 1.27
C ARG A 297 21.11 -11.98 2.62
N PRO A 298 21.47 -11.16 3.62
CA PRO A 298 21.69 -11.64 4.97
C PRO A 298 20.37 -12.19 5.53
N ALA A 299 20.42 -13.25 6.35
CA ALA A 299 19.23 -13.85 6.95
C ALA A 299 19.17 -13.57 8.45
N ILE A 300 18.11 -12.88 8.89
CA ILE A 300 17.79 -12.74 10.32
C ILE A 300 17.03 -13.99 10.75
N THR A 301 17.72 -14.92 11.40
CA THR A 301 17.19 -16.25 11.77
C THR A 301 16.51 -16.26 13.13
N ARG A 302 16.89 -15.33 14.03
CA ARG A 302 16.26 -15.22 15.36
C ARG A 302 16.47 -13.85 15.99
N MET A 303 15.40 -13.30 16.55
CA MET A 303 15.39 -12.12 17.39
C MET A 303 14.73 -12.44 18.74
N ILE A 304 15.33 -11.95 19.82
CA ILE A 304 14.86 -12.13 21.19
C ILE A 304 15.17 -10.84 21.93
N ALA A 305 14.22 -10.36 22.74
CA ALA A 305 14.49 -9.34 23.75
C ALA A 305 14.40 -9.98 25.14
N ASN A 306 15.44 -9.80 25.96
CA ASN A 306 15.43 -10.22 27.36
C ASN A 306 15.26 -9.00 28.25
N GLY A 307 14.41 -9.11 29.27
CA GLY A 307 14.33 -8.11 30.32
C GLY A 307 15.57 -8.10 31.22
N PRO A 308 15.71 -7.11 32.11
CA PRO A 308 16.79 -7.06 33.11
C PRO A 308 16.84 -8.30 34.02
N ASP A 309 15.73 -9.01 34.15
CA ASP A 309 15.55 -10.26 34.88
C ASP A 309 15.90 -11.52 34.07
N GLY A 310 16.37 -11.37 32.84
CA GLY A 310 16.74 -12.48 31.94
C GLY A 310 15.57 -13.15 31.23
N ASN A 311 14.32 -12.79 31.56
CA ASN A 311 13.12 -13.35 30.93
C ASN A 311 12.89 -12.77 29.54
N VAL A 312 12.46 -13.62 28.60
CA VAL A 312 12.08 -13.19 27.25
C VAL A 312 10.84 -12.29 27.32
N ARG A 313 10.89 -11.18 26.58
CA ARG A 313 9.78 -10.24 26.42
C ARG A 313 9.34 -10.27 24.97
N GLY A 314 8.04 -10.37 24.72
CA GLY A 314 7.50 -10.23 23.38
C GLY A 314 7.86 -11.37 22.41
N ARG A 315 7.75 -11.08 21.12
CA ARG A 315 7.95 -12.06 20.03
C ARG A 315 8.24 -11.38 18.70
N GLU A 316 8.79 -12.15 17.76
CA GLU A 316 8.90 -11.72 16.37
C GLU A 316 7.52 -11.53 15.75
N VAL A 317 7.42 -10.53 14.86
CA VAL A 317 6.24 -10.33 14.03
C VAL A 317 6.57 -10.87 12.64
N LEU A 318 5.83 -11.88 12.22
CA LEU A 318 5.90 -12.44 10.89
C LEU A 318 4.54 -12.21 10.22
N ALA A 319 4.55 -11.64 9.02
CA ALA A 319 3.36 -11.68 8.17
C ALA A 319 2.96 -13.15 7.95
N GLU A 320 1.65 -13.42 7.99
CA GLU A 320 1.01 -14.75 7.91
C GLU A 320 1.93 -15.84 7.32
N ALA A 321 2.54 -16.65 8.19
CA ALA A 321 3.65 -17.53 7.80
C ALA A 321 3.21 -18.56 6.75
N GLY A 322 3.94 -18.67 5.65
CA GLY A 322 3.61 -19.55 4.53
C GLY A 322 2.52 -19.03 3.58
N ALA A 323 2.02 -17.82 3.78
CA ALA A 323 1.09 -17.17 2.86
C ALA A 323 1.70 -17.00 1.46
N ILE A 324 0.95 -17.35 0.42
CA ILE A 324 1.38 -17.25 -0.99
C ILE A 324 1.66 -15.78 -1.32
N SER A 325 0.87 -14.85 -0.80
CA SER A 325 1.10 -13.44 -1.10
C SER A 325 2.42 -12.88 -0.59
N ASN A 326 3.11 -13.55 0.34
CA ASN A 326 4.44 -13.15 0.78
C ASN A 326 5.53 -13.37 -0.29
N THR A 327 5.30 -14.24 -1.28
CA THR A 327 6.27 -14.53 -2.36
C THR A 327 6.01 -13.71 -3.62
N LEU A 328 4.91 -12.95 -3.66
CA LEU A 328 4.52 -12.22 -4.86
C LEU A 328 5.32 -10.93 -5.03
N PRO A 329 5.58 -10.52 -6.29
CA PRO A 329 6.06 -9.18 -6.61
C PRO A 329 5.26 -8.10 -5.90
N GLY A 330 5.90 -7.35 -5.01
CA GLY A 330 5.21 -6.27 -4.32
C GLY A 330 4.37 -6.70 -3.13
N PHE A 331 4.69 -7.81 -2.44
CA PHE A 331 4.01 -8.20 -1.19
C PHE A 331 3.97 -7.07 -0.15
N GLU A 332 4.97 -6.20 -0.15
CA GLU A 332 5.05 -4.98 0.67
C GLU A 332 3.99 -3.92 0.30
N ARG A 333 3.26 -4.12 -0.80
CA ARG A 333 2.22 -3.20 -1.31
C ARG A 333 0.87 -3.31 -0.62
N PHE A 334 0.69 -4.25 0.30
CA PHE A 334 -0.52 -4.29 1.12
C PHE A 334 -0.69 -2.92 1.82
N LEU A 335 -1.91 -2.36 1.82
CA LEU A 335 -2.19 -0.98 2.26
C LEU A 335 -1.36 0.16 1.60
N THR A 336 -0.59 -0.10 0.54
CA THR A 336 0.17 0.91 -0.22
C THR A 336 0.02 0.76 -1.74
N TYR A 337 -0.99 0.01 -2.21
CA TYR A 337 -1.32 -0.13 -3.64
C TYR A 337 -1.50 1.23 -4.33
N LYS A 338 -2.12 2.19 -3.62
CA LYS A 338 -2.29 3.55 -4.12
C LYS A 338 -1.00 4.36 -4.13
N GLY A 339 0.12 3.83 -3.64
CA GLY A 339 1.43 4.47 -3.46
C GLY A 339 1.81 4.57 -1.99
N THR A 340 3.04 4.98 -1.71
CA THR A 340 3.56 5.09 -0.34
C THR A 340 3.69 6.54 0.10
N ASP A 341 3.19 6.83 1.31
CA ASP A 341 3.41 8.08 2.02
C ASP A 341 4.75 8.07 2.79
N THR A 342 5.19 9.24 3.27
CA THR A 342 6.34 9.37 4.20
C THR A 342 5.91 10.15 5.43
N ALA A 343 6.82 10.27 6.41
CA ALA A 343 6.61 11.10 7.60
C ALA A 343 6.19 12.53 7.24
N LEU A 344 6.79 13.13 6.20
CA LEU A 344 6.46 14.51 5.81
C LEU A 344 5.04 14.59 5.23
N SER A 345 4.64 13.67 4.34
CA SER A 345 3.29 13.72 3.77
C SER A 345 2.21 13.42 4.82
N ALA A 346 2.50 12.54 5.77
CA ALA A 346 1.61 12.28 6.91
C ALA A 346 1.42 13.52 7.79
N CYS A 347 2.52 14.21 8.14
CA CYS A 347 2.42 15.45 8.90
C CYS A 347 1.65 16.53 8.13
N MET A 348 1.95 16.69 6.83
CA MET A 348 1.26 17.67 5.97
C MET A 348 -0.25 17.39 5.90
N TYR A 349 -0.65 16.11 5.85
CA TYR A 349 -2.05 15.71 5.91
C TYR A 349 -2.68 16.09 7.26
N TYR A 350 -2.02 15.76 8.37
CA TYR A 350 -2.51 16.11 9.71
C TYR A 350 -2.60 17.62 9.93
N ARG A 351 -1.69 18.40 9.36
CA ARG A 351 -1.76 19.86 9.39
C ARG A 351 -2.97 20.36 8.61
N ALA A 352 -3.24 19.77 7.46
CA ALA A 352 -4.38 20.14 6.61
C ALA A 352 -5.75 19.87 7.27
N ILE A 353 -5.85 18.86 8.14
CA ILE A 353 -7.08 18.59 8.91
C ILE A 353 -7.11 19.25 10.30
N GLY A 354 -6.06 19.96 10.72
CA GLY A 354 -6.00 20.63 12.02
C GLY A 354 -5.64 19.71 13.19
N ALA A 355 -4.98 18.57 12.94
CA ALA A 355 -4.51 17.67 13.99
C ALA A 355 -3.12 18.02 14.54
N VAL A 356 -2.38 18.89 13.85
CA VAL A 356 -1.07 19.43 14.28
C VAL A 356 -0.97 20.91 13.94
N SER A 357 -0.14 21.64 14.69
CA SER A 357 0.11 23.07 14.45
C SER A 357 1.10 23.33 13.31
N GLY A 358 2.02 22.40 13.06
CA GLY A 358 3.10 22.54 12.08
C GLY A 358 3.86 21.24 11.84
N CYS A 359 4.82 21.31 10.92
CA CYS A 359 5.65 20.18 10.49
C CYS A 359 7.09 20.63 10.33
N ASN A 360 8.04 19.89 10.92
CA ASN A 360 9.45 20.11 10.65
C ASN A 360 9.88 19.48 9.30
N THR A 361 11.12 19.75 8.87
CA THR A 361 11.64 19.31 7.57
C THR A 361 11.71 17.80 7.37
N GLN A 362 11.72 17.03 8.45
CA GLN A 362 11.78 15.56 8.45
C GLN A 362 10.38 14.94 8.61
N GLY A 363 9.32 15.75 8.71
CA GLY A 363 7.95 15.28 8.92
C GLY A 363 7.59 15.03 10.39
N GLY A 364 8.37 15.54 11.34
CA GLY A 364 7.99 15.56 12.75
C GLY A 364 6.83 16.53 12.98
N MET A 365 5.83 16.07 13.73
CA MET A 365 4.62 16.82 14.05
C MET A 365 4.84 17.81 15.19
N GLU A 366 4.43 19.06 15.01
CA GLU A 366 4.52 20.10 16.03
C GLU A 366 3.18 20.22 16.79
N ASN A 367 3.24 20.01 18.10
CA ASN A 367 2.10 20.07 19.03
C ASN A 367 0.87 19.26 18.58
N PRO A 368 0.99 17.94 18.33
CA PRO A 368 -0.14 17.11 17.89
C PRO A 368 -1.27 17.06 18.93
N ILE A 369 -2.51 16.92 18.46
CA ILE A 369 -3.65 16.57 19.33
C ILE A 369 -3.51 15.15 19.87
N THR A 370 -4.21 14.86 20.97
CA THR A 370 -4.30 13.51 21.53
C THR A 370 -5.60 12.81 21.14
N PHE A 371 -5.65 11.50 21.38
CA PHE A 371 -6.89 10.74 21.20
C PHE A 371 -8.02 11.24 22.12
N ASP A 372 -7.69 11.68 23.33
CA ASP A 372 -8.67 12.23 24.27
C ASP A 372 -9.20 13.60 23.81
N ASP A 373 -8.34 14.45 23.23
CA ASP A 373 -8.78 15.72 22.61
C ASP A 373 -9.78 15.45 21.49
N TRP A 374 -9.47 14.50 20.61
CA TRP A 374 -10.35 14.11 19.51
C TRP A 374 -11.68 13.54 20.01
N LYS A 375 -11.67 12.61 20.98
CA LYS A 375 -12.90 12.05 21.58
C LYS A 375 -13.77 13.14 22.20
N LYS A 376 -13.16 14.08 22.94
CA LYS A 376 -13.85 15.20 23.57
C LYS A 376 -14.51 16.10 22.53
N HIS A 377 -13.83 16.37 21.41
CA HIS A 377 -14.38 17.15 20.30
C HIS A 377 -15.64 16.50 19.70
N HIS A 378 -15.70 15.16 19.69
CA HIS A 378 -16.83 14.38 19.19
C HIS A 378 -17.81 13.90 20.26
N LEU A 379 -17.72 14.42 21.49
CA LEU A 379 -18.64 14.13 22.60
C LEU A 379 -18.75 12.63 22.97
N PHE A 380 -17.70 11.84 22.74
CA PHE A 380 -17.66 10.46 23.22
C PHE A 380 -17.63 10.40 24.75
N GLY A 381 -18.39 9.48 25.32
CA GLY A 381 -18.48 9.24 26.76
C GLY A 381 -19.25 10.30 27.54
N THR A 382 -19.91 11.27 26.88
CA THR A 382 -20.65 12.33 27.58
C THR A 382 -22.13 12.00 27.81
N GLY A 383 -22.64 10.92 27.20
CA GLY A 383 -24.07 10.54 27.24
C GLY A 383 -25.01 11.50 26.52
N LYS A 384 -24.47 12.44 25.71
CA LYS A 384 -25.26 13.47 24.99
C LYS A 384 -25.74 12.99 23.61
N ASN A 385 -25.14 11.94 23.10
CA ASN A 385 -25.40 11.33 21.79
C ASN A 385 -25.35 9.80 21.95
N PRO A 386 -26.10 9.04 21.14
CA PRO A 386 -25.95 7.59 21.07
C PRO A 386 -24.52 7.21 20.65
N GLU A 387 -24.01 6.13 21.25
CA GLU A 387 -22.68 5.59 20.96
C GLU A 387 -22.78 4.09 20.64
N PRO A 388 -23.29 3.70 19.46
CA PRO A 388 -23.30 2.28 19.08
C PRO A 388 -21.87 1.75 19.05
N ALA A 389 -21.69 0.54 19.58
CA ALA A 389 -20.39 -0.09 19.73
C ALA A 389 -20.48 -1.59 19.49
N ALA A 390 -19.42 -2.16 18.92
CA ALA A 390 -19.31 -3.59 18.68
C ALA A 390 -17.85 -4.06 18.85
N THR A 391 -17.69 -5.28 19.33
CA THR A 391 -16.41 -6.00 19.45
C THR A 391 -16.45 -7.28 18.64
N TYR A 392 -15.55 -7.39 17.68
CA TYR A 392 -15.49 -8.52 16.74
C TYR A 392 -14.07 -8.68 16.20
N ILE A 393 -13.78 -9.79 15.56
CA ILE A 393 -12.55 -9.97 14.78
C ILE A 393 -12.89 -9.88 13.31
N ASN A 394 -12.20 -9.02 12.56
CA ASN A 394 -12.32 -9.01 11.10
C ASN A 394 -11.19 -9.84 10.49
N GLN A 395 -11.43 -11.14 10.30
CA GLN A 395 -10.42 -12.07 9.80
C GLN A 395 -10.07 -11.83 8.32
N ARG A 396 -11.01 -11.32 7.52
CA ARG A 396 -10.83 -11.17 6.06
C ARG A 396 -10.10 -9.90 5.66
N ASP A 397 -10.04 -8.88 6.51
CA ASP A 397 -9.27 -7.65 6.28
C ASP A 397 -7.86 -7.77 6.88
N LEU A 398 -7.72 -7.50 8.18
CA LEU A 398 -6.43 -7.42 8.88
C LEU A 398 -6.25 -8.48 9.97
N ASN A 399 -7.25 -9.33 10.21
CA ASN A 399 -7.28 -10.28 11.32
C ASN A 399 -6.97 -9.62 12.67
N LEU A 400 -7.69 -8.52 12.95
CA LEU A 400 -7.57 -7.76 14.18
C LEU A 400 -8.86 -7.89 14.99
N VAL A 401 -8.72 -7.96 16.32
CA VAL A 401 -9.81 -7.63 17.23
C VAL A 401 -10.09 -6.14 17.07
N ARG A 402 -11.33 -5.81 16.73
CA ARG A 402 -11.83 -4.46 16.50
C ARG A 402 -12.78 -4.10 17.63
N ARG A 403 -12.43 -3.10 18.44
CA ARG A 403 -13.36 -2.45 19.36
C ARG A 403 -13.84 -1.17 18.73
N MET A 404 -15.01 -1.25 18.07
CA MET A 404 -15.59 -0.17 17.28
C MET A 404 -16.56 0.64 18.12
N PHE A 405 -16.50 1.96 17.95
CA PHE A 405 -17.43 2.92 18.53
C PHE A 405 -17.76 3.96 17.47
N ALA A 406 -19.00 4.44 17.46
CA ALA A 406 -19.39 5.56 16.62
C ALA A 406 -20.25 6.55 17.38
N THR A 407 -20.37 7.75 16.82
CA THR A 407 -21.28 8.78 17.29
C THR A 407 -21.73 9.64 16.12
N LYS A 408 -22.92 10.23 16.26
CA LYS A 408 -23.43 11.30 15.43
C LYS A 408 -23.75 12.49 16.33
N VAL A 409 -22.91 13.52 16.29
CA VAL A 409 -23.09 14.76 17.05
C VAL A 409 -24.09 15.68 16.33
N SER A 410 -24.07 15.66 14.99
CA SER A 410 -25.01 16.40 14.13
C SER A 410 -25.14 15.73 12.77
N ASP A 411 -26.02 16.25 11.91
CA ASP A 411 -26.18 15.73 10.55
C ASP A 411 -24.95 15.87 9.66
N THR A 412 -23.96 16.67 10.04
CA THR A 412 -22.68 16.87 9.33
C THR A 412 -21.47 16.52 10.19
N GLN A 413 -21.67 15.84 11.33
CA GLN A 413 -20.60 15.43 12.23
C GLN A 413 -20.84 14.01 12.73
N VAL A 414 -20.30 13.05 11.98
CA VAL A 414 -20.28 11.63 12.31
C VAL A 414 -18.84 11.23 12.59
N ALA A 415 -18.60 10.46 13.64
CA ALA A 415 -17.26 10.02 14.01
C ALA A 415 -17.25 8.56 14.44
N PHE A 416 -16.23 7.82 14.03
CA PHE A 416 -15.96 6.45 14.41
C PHE A 416 -14.55 6.37 14.95
N TYR A 417 -14.32 5.51 15.93
CA TYR A 417 -12.98 5.04 16.23
C TYR A 417 -12.97 3.54 16.45
N VAL A 418 -11.84 2.93 16.12
CA VAL A 418 -11.60 1.52 16.34
C VAL A 418 -10.25 1.33 17.00
N CYS A 419 -10.26 0.71 18.18
CA CYS A 419 -9.03 0.28 18.81
C CYS A 419 -8.72 -1.16 18.39
N ASN A 420 -7.51 -1.34 17.88
CA ASN A 420 -7.05 -2.56 17.22
C ASN A 420 -6.11 -3.34 18.12
N ASN A 421 -6.37 -4.63 18.25
CA ASN A 421 -5.52 -5.58 18.96
C ASN A 421 -5.25 -6.78 18.04
N PRO A 422 -4.14 -7.51 18.22
CA PRO A 422 -3.86 -8.71 17.44
C PRO A 422 -5.02 -9.71 17.50
N GLY A 423 -5.42 -10.24 16.35
CA GLY A 423 -6.39 -11.34 16.28
C GLY A 423 -5.75 -12.72 16.54
N PRO A 424 -6.52 -13.79 16.34
CA PRO A 424 -6.06 -15.16 16.55
C PRO A 424 -5.07 -15.59 15.45
N GLU A 425 -4.07 -16.38 15.80
CA GLU A 425 -3.14 -17.02 14.87
C GLU A 425 -3.67 -18.36 14.37
N GLY A 426 -4.37 -19.08 15.23
CA GLY A 426 -5.10 -20.28 14.91
C GLY A 426 -6.56 -20.00 14.55
N ARG A 427 -7.39 -21.02 14.75
CA ARG A 427 -8.76 -21.06 14.22
C ARG A 427 -9.78 -21.59 15.21
N THR A 428 -9.41 -21.67 16.48
CA THR A 428 -10.29 -22.25 17.49
C THR A 428 -11.17 -21.16 18.08
N GLN A 429 -12.41 -21.51 18.45
CA GLN A 429 -13.29 -20.58 19.15
C GLN A 429 -12.72 -20.15 20.51
N ALA A 430 -11.95 -21.02 21.16
CA ALA A 430 -11.28 -20.71 22.43
C ALA A 430 -10.28 -19.55 22.26
N GLU A 431 -9.48 -19.59 21.20
CA GLU A 431 -8.54 -18.53 20.85
C GLU A 431 -9.26 -17.24 20.45
N VAL A 432 -10.35 -17.33 19.67
CA VAL A 432 -11.22 -16.18 19.36
C VAL A 432 -11.71 -15.48 20.63
N ASN A 433 -12.19 -16.25 21.61
CA ASN A 433 -12.64 -15.71 22.89
C ASN A 433 -11.46 -15.07 23.65
N GLU A 434 -10.32 -15.75 23.73
CA GLU A 434 -9.13 -15.26 24.44
C GLU A 434 -8.62 -13.91 23.90
N VAL A 435 -8.47 -13.78 22.58
CA VAL A 435 -7.98 -12.52 22.00
C VAL A 435 -9.00 -11.38 22.13
N ILE A 436 -10.30 -11.69 22.10
CA ILE A 436 -11.36 -10.71 22.41
C ILE A 436 -11.24 -10.25 23.87
N ASP A 437 -11.00 -11.16 24.82
CA ASP A 437 -10.82 -10.81 26.23
C ASP A 437 -9.59 -9.90 26.44
N PHE A 438 -8.46 -10.18 25.79
CA PHE A 438 -7.31 -9.26 25.78
C PHE A 438 -7.70 -7.87 25.23
N GLY A 439 -8.46 -7.83 24.13
CA GLY A 439 -8.95 -6.57 23.55
C GLY A 439 -9.84 -5.77 24.51
N LEU A 440 -10.75 -6.45 25.22
CA LEU A 440 -11.64 -5.83 26.22
C LEU A 440 -10.84 -5.26 27.39
N ALA A 441 -9.82 -6.00 27.86
CA ALA A 441 -8.86 -5.55 28.86
C ALA A 441 -7.95 -4.40 28.37
N SER A 442 -8.05 -4.01 27.09
CA SER A 442 -7.17 -3.04 26.42
C SER A 442 -5.71 -3.49 26.33
N GLU A 443 -5.44 -4.78 26.49
CA GLU A 443 -4.11 -5.36 26.41
C GLU A 443 -3.68 -5.57 24.96
N ARG A 444 -2.39 -5.41 24.68
CA ARG A 444 -1.76 -5.57 23.37
C ARG A 444 -2.36 -4.66 22.32
N ARG A 445 -2.89 -3.50 22.71
CA ARG A 445 -3.39 -2.49 21.77
C ARG A 445 -2.27 -2.05 20.84
N VAL A 446 -2.51 -2.12 19.54
CA VAL A 446 -1.59 -1.67 18.48
C VAL A 446 -1.77 -0.18 18.24
N ALA A 447 -3.01 0.24 17.98
CA ALA A 447 -3.37 1.62 17.71
C ALA A 447 -4.89 1.79 17.82
N CYS A 448 -5.35 3.03 18.00
CA CYS A 448 -6.74 3.40 17.75
C CYS A 448 -6.82 4.26 16.48
N VAL A 449 -7.55 3.80 15.47
CA VAL A 449 -7.79 4.56 14.23
C VAL A 449 -9.12 5.29 14.38
N ALA A 450 -9.11 6.60 14.17
CA ALA A 450 -10.28 7.44 14.18
C ALA A 450 -10.61 7.90 12.75
N MET A 451 -11.89 7.93 12.45
CA MET A 451 -12.44 8.47 11.22
C MET A 451 -13.55 9.44 11.56
N GLU A 452 -13.56 10.59 10.92
CA GLU A 452 -14.65 11.57 11.05
C GLU A 452 -15.16 11.99 9.68
N TRP A 453 -16.46 12.25 9.61
CA TRP A 453 -17.12 12.88 8.49
C TRP A 453 -17.64 14.23 8.98
N SER A 454 -16.87 15.27 8.68
CA SER A 454 -17.09 16.62 9.18
C SER A 454 -16.58 17.67 8.20
N THR A 455 -17.00 18.93 8.37
CA THR A 455 -16.56 20.05 7.53
C THR A 455 -15.16 20.52 7.91
N ALA A 456 -14.52 21.29 7.03
CA ALA A 456 -13.31 22.04 7.36
C ALA A 456 -13.30 23.38 6.60
N PRO A 457 -12.85 24.50 7.23
CA PRO A 457 -12.75 25.79 6.56
C PRO A 457 -11.94 25.72 5.25
N GLY A 458 -12.44 26.34 4.18
CA GLY A 458 -11.76 26.41 2.88
C GLY A 458 -11.81 25.12 2.03
N VAL A 459 -12.28 24.00 2.58
CA VAL A 459 -12.42 22.72 1.87
C VAL A 459 -13.86 22.56 1.39
N GLN A 460 -14.07 22.23 0.11
CA GLN A 460 -15.40 22.04 -0.49
C GLN A 460 -16.42 23.14 -0.14
N GLY A 461 -16.01 24.41 -0.19
CA GLY A 461 -16.89 25.54 0.15
C GLY A 461 -17.18 25.72 1.65
N GLY A 462 -16.55 24.93 2.52
CA GLY A 462 -16.62 25.05 3.98
C GLY A 462 -17.82 24.37 4.64
N ASN A 463 -18.83 23.97 3.86
CA ASN A 463 -20.10 23.48 4.37
C ASN A 463 -20.37 22.00 4.04
N THR A 464 -19.55 21.38 3.19
CA THR A 464 -19.71 19.98 2.80
C THR A 464 -18.78 19.10 3.63
N PRO A 465 -19.31 18.17 4.45
CA PRO A 465 -18.50 17.26 5.23
C PRO A 465 -17.78 16.24 4.34
N PHE A 466 -16.65 15.73 4.83
CA PHE A 466 -15.87 14.70 4.16
C PHE A 466 -15.10 13.84 5.16
N THR A 467 -14.69 12.66 4.70
CA THR A 467 -13.95 11.69 5.51
C THR A 467 -12.52 12.14 5.78
N LYS A 468 -12.12 12.13 7.05
CA LYS A 468 -10.76 12.36 7.54
C LYS A 468 -10.30 11.17 8.38
N PHE A 469 -8.99 10.93 8.42
CA PHE A 469 -8.36 9.82 9.15
C PHE A 469 -7.38 10.35 10.19
N LEU A 470 -7.37 9.75 11.38
CA LEU A 470 -6.37 9.96 12.40
C LEU A 470 -5.97 8.60 12.97
N THR A 471 -4.72 8.42 13.34
CA THR A 471 -4.29 7.21 14.03
C THR A 471 -3.53 7.59 15.28
N PHE A 472 -3.93 6.97 16.38
CA PHE A 472 -3.32 7.19 17.68
C PHE A 472 -2.61 5.92 18.14
N GLY A 473 -1.40 6.08 18.66
CA GLY A 473 -0.67 5.03 19.33
C GLY A 473 -1.39 4.56 20.61
N PRO A 474 -0.92 3.48 21.23
CA PRO A 474 -1.57 2.91 22.42
C PRO A 474 -1.64 3.88 23.61
N ASP A 475 -0.69 4.82 23.67
CA ASP A 475 -0.60 5.90 24.65
C ASP A 475 -1.44 7.14 24.28
N GLY A 476 -2.28 7.06 23.24
CA GLY A 476 -3.11 8.15 22.75
C GLY A 476 -2.36 9.23 21.96
N SER A 477 -1.08 9.01 21.61
CA SER A 477 -0.29 9.94 20.79
C SER A 477 -0.73 9.89 19.34
N LEU A 478 -0.83 11.02 18.65
CA LEU A 478 -0.97 11.00 17.19
C LEU A 478 0.32 10.43 16.58
N ILE A 479 0.20 9.41 15.73
CA ILE A 479 1.34 8.75 15.08
C ILE A 479 1.26 8.92 13.56
N PRO A 480 2.39 9.08 12.84
CA PRO A 480 2.41 9.33 11.40
C PRO A 480 2.37 8.05 10.55
N SER A 481 2.66 6.90 11.15
CA SER A 481 2.60 5.58 10.52
C SER A 481 1.99 4.55 11.45
N VAL A 482 1.53 3.43 10.88
CA VAL A 482 1.09 2.26 11.63
C VAL A 482 1.36 0.98 10.82
N ASN A 483 1.66 -0.11 11.52
CA ASN A 483 1.75 -1.46 10.96
C ASN A 483 0.53 -2.29 11.39
N LEU A 484 -0.44 -2.46 10.49
CA LEU A 484 -1.68 -3.20 10.74
C LEU A 484 -1.69 -4.60 10.13
N ASP A 485 -0.71 -4.92 9.28
CA ASP A 485 -0.69 -6.11 8.43
C ASP A 485 0.52 -7.02 8.69
N GLY A 486 1.41 -6.63 9.60
CA GLY A 486 2.66 -7.33 9.87
C GLY A 486 3.71 -7.19 8.77
N ARG A 487 3.51 -6.28 7.79
CA ARG A 487 4.41 -6.04 6.65
C ARG A 487 5.04 -4.66 6.71
N GLY A 488 5.33 -4.18 7.91
CA GLY A 488 6.05 -2.93 8.15
C GLY A 488 5.17 -1.70 8.25
N GLU A 489 5.77 -0.61 8.76
CA GLU A 489 5.11 0.67 8.97
C GLU A 489 4.68 1.33 7.66
N LYS A 490 3.46 1.85 7.64
CA LYS A 490 2.88 2.56 6.49
C LYS A 490 2.36 3.91 6.94
N PHE A 491 2.73 4.96 6.21
CA PHE A 491 2.38 6.33 6.58
C PHE A 491 0.94 6.69 6.18
N MET A 492 0.36 7.61 6.94
CA MET A 492 -0.96 8.16 6.67
C MET A 492 -0.90 9.28 5.61
N PRO A 493 -1.99 9.53 4.86
CA PRO A 493 -3.26 8.80 4.86
C PRO A 493 -3.24 7.52 3.99
N GLY A 494 -2.13 7.24 3.30
CA GLY A 494 -1.95 6.10 2.39
C GLY A 494 -2.43 4.77 2.94
N ALA A 495 -2.04 4.46 4.18
CA ALA A 495 -2.43 3.23 4.87
C ALA A 495 -3.96 3.04 4.99
N CYS A 496 -4.75 4.11 5.05
CA CYS A 496 -6.21 4.04 5.19
C CYS A 496 -6.91 4.00 3.82
N ILE A 497 -6.46 4.83 2.87
CA ILE A 497 -7.15 4.97 1.58
C ILE A 497 -7.04 3.73 0.69
N ALA A 498 -6.14 2.78 1.00
CA ALA A 498 -6.09 1.52 0.29
C ALA A 498 -7.42 0.74 0.35
N CYS A 499 -8.13 0.79 1.49
CA CYS A 499 -9.45 0.19 1.65
C CYS A 499 -10.58 1.22 1.54
N HIS A 500 -10.36 2.44 2.03
CA HIS A 500 -11.39 3.46 2.21
C HIS A 500 -11.59 4.41 1.02
N GLY A 501 -11.19 4.03 -0.19
CA GLY A 501 -11.39 4.90 -1.35
C GLY A 501 -10.22 5.88 -1.57
N GLY A 502 -10.47 7.17 -1.70
CA GLY A 502 -9.40 8.15 -1.94
C GLY A 502 -9.30 8.55 -3.42
N SER A 503 -10.42 8.89 -4.05
CA SER A 503 -10.50 9.25 -5.47
C SER A 503 -9.81 10.58 -5.83
N LYS A 504 -9.38 11.34 -4.82
CA LYS A 504 -8.74 12.66 -4.96
C LYS A 504 -7.26 12.66 -4.54
N ILE A 505 -6.65 11.48 -4.33
CA ILE A 505 -5.20 11.32 -4.18
C ILE A 505 -4.67 10.31 -5.19
N GLY A 506 -3.50 10.59 -5.75
CA GLY A 506 -2.74 9.68 -6.59
C GLY A 506 -1.36 9.50 -5.99
N GLY A 507 -1.05 8.28 -5.54
CA GLY A 507 0.27 7.98 -5.00
C GLY A 507 0.36 8.26 -3.52
N ARG A 508 0.33 9.55 -3.21
CA ARG A 508 0.92 10.09 -2.00
C ARG A 508 0.29 11.43 -1.69
N PHE A 509 0.16 11.77 -0.41
CA PHE A 509 -0.29 13.11 -0.04
C PHE A 509 0.82 14.14 -0.33
N PRO A 510 0.52 15.34 -0.87
CA PRO A 510 1.56 16.29 -1.25
C PRO A 510 2.42 16.80 -0.08
N ASP A 511 3.74 16.82 -0.26
CA ASP A 511 4.73 17.26 0.74
C ASP A 511 4.94 18.79 0.80
N ARG A 512 4.24 19.57 -0.03
CA ARG A 512 4.48 21.01 -0.21
C ARG A 512 3.18 21.79 -0.32
N GLY A 513 3.24 23.08 0.03
CA GLY A 513 2.10 24.00 -0.07
C GLY A 513 1.03 23.75 1.00
N ASN A 514 -0.22 24.07 0.68
CA ASN A 514 -1.40 23.86 1.54
C ASN A 514 -2.40 22.92 0.85
N PRO A 515 -2.03 21.66 0.59
CA PRO A 515 -2.87 20.70 -0.13
C PRO A 515 -4.19 20.50 0.60
N SER A 516 -5.25 20.25 -0.17
CA SER A 516 -6.54 19.95 0.43
C SER A 516 -6.56 18.57 1.08
N PRO A 517 -7.17 18.44 2.28
CA PRO A 517 -7.38 17.16 2.94
C PRO A 517 -8.58 16.38 2.41
N PHE A 518 -9.30 16.87 1.38
CA PHE A 518 -10.40 16.11 0.79
C PHE A 518 -9.88 14.97 -0.08
N LEU A 519 -9.87 13.76 0.47
CA LEU A 519 -9.31 12.59 -0.20
C LEU A 519 -10.31 11.90 -1.15
N GLY A 520 -11.61 12.16 -1.00
CA GLY A 520 -12.65 11.36 -1.68
C GLY A 520 -12.74 9.94 -1.12
N SER A 521 -12.54 9.82 0.20
CA SER A 521 -12.62 8.56 0.96
C SER A 521 -13.99 8.36 1.61
N ARG A 522 -14.29 7.11 1.96
CA ARG A 522 -15.60 6.66 2.46
C ARG A 522 -15.46 5.74 3.66
N PHE A 523 -16.54 5.60 4.42
CA PHE A 523 -16.63 4.61 5.50
C PHE A 523 -16.89 3.20 4.91
N LEU A 524 -16.49 2.16 5.63
CA LEU A 524 -16.76 0.77 5.23
C LEU A 524 -18.00 0.25 5.94
N GLY A 525 -18.83 -0.50 5.22
CA GLY A 525 -19.92 -1.25 5.83
C GLY A 525 -19.41 -2.38 6.72
N PHE A 526 -20.14 -2.65 7.79
CA PHE A 526 -19.91 -3.72 8.75
C PHE A 526 -20.52 -5.03 8.23
N ASP A 527 -19.69 -5.83 7.56
CA ASP A 527 -20.07 -7.10 6.95
C ASP A 527 -19.84 -8.27 7.91
N THR A 528 -20.87 -8.64 8.66
CA THR A 528 -20.78 -9.71 9.68
C THR A 528 -20.55 -11.10 9.09
N GLY A 529 -20.70 -11.26 7.76
CA GLY A 529 -20.31 -12.47 7.05
C GLY A 529 -18.80 -12.74 7.09
N ASN A 530 -18.00 -11.71 7.35
CA ASN A 530 -16.54 -11.77 7.39
C ASN A 530 -15.95 -11.71 8.81
N TYR A 531 -16.80 -11.68 9.84
CA TYR A 531 -16.39 -11.46 11.23
C TYR A 531 -16.47 -12.74 12.07
N LEU A 532 -15.60 -12.83 13.07
CA LEU A 532 -15.69 -13.80 14.15
C LEU A 532 -16.12 -13.08 15.44
N PHE A 533 -16.91 -13.78 16.24
CA PHE A 533 -17.51 -13.27 17.47
C PHE A 533 -17.19 -14.19 18.65
N SER A 534 -17.24 -13.63 19.85
CA SER A 534 -17.11 -14.42 21.08
C SER A 534 -18.38 -15.25 21.31
N THR A 535 -18.24 -16.36 22.03
CA THR A 535 -19.39 -17.13 22.54
C THR A 535 -19.95 -16.59 23.86
N VAL A 536 -19.29 -15.59 24.46
CA VAL A 536 -19.75 -14.95 25.69
C VAL A 536 -21.00 -14.12 25.41
N ALA A 537 -22.02 -14.26 26.27
CA ALA A 537 -23.24 -13.45 26.18
C ALA A 537 -22.89 -11.95 26.19
N SER A 538 -23.62 -11.13 25.41
CA SER A 538 -23.34 -9.73 25.04
C SER A 538 -22.29 -9.50 23.95
N LEU A 539 -21.46 -10.49 23.63
CA LEU A 539 -20.42 -10.40 22.61
C LEU A 539 -20.67 -11.36 21.43
N THR A 540 -21.78 -12.10 21.46
CA THR A 540 -22.23 -12.89 20.31
C THR A 540 -22.69 -11.96 19.19
N GLU A 541 -22.68 -12.45 17.96
CA GLU A 541 -23.24 -11.71 16.83
C GLU A 541 -24.71 -11.33 17.06
N ALA A 542 -25.50 -12.27 17.60
CA ALA A 542 -26.91 -12.08 17.85
C ALA A 542 -27.15 -10.90 18.81
N ASP A 543 -26.39 -10.84 19.90
CA ASP A 543 -26.50 -9.77 20.91
C ASP A 543 -26.04 -8.42 20.37
N GLN A 544 -25.03 -8.41 19.49
CA GLN A 544 -24.46 -7.19 18.91
C GLN A 544 -25.17 -6.72 17.64
N GLY A 545 -26.10 -7.50 17.09
CA GLY A 545 -26.71 -7.23 15.77
C GLY A 545 -27.34 -5.85 15.66
N LYS A 546 -28.05 -5.39 16.70
CA LYS A 546 -28.62 -4.02 16.69
C LYS A 546 -27.51 -2.97 16.61
N ALA A 547 -26.45 -3.09 17.41
CA ALA A 547 -25.35 -2.13 17.38
C ALA A 547 -24.62 -2.13 16.03
N LEU A 548 -24.40 -3.31 15.42
CA LEU A 548 -23.81 -3.45 14.09
C LEU A 548 -24.69 -2.83 13.00
N ARG A 549 -26.01 -2.97 13.10
CA ARG A 549 -26.96 -2.28 12.23
C ARG A 549 -26.91 -0.77 12.42
N ASP A 550 -26.92 -0.28 13.66
CA ASP A 550 -26.82 1.16 13.95
C ASP A 550 -25.52 1.75 13.38
N LEU A 551 -24.40 1.01 13.48
CA LEU A 551 -23.13 1.37 12.85
C LEU A 551 -23.25 1.46 11.32
N ASN A 552 -23.89 0.48 10.68
CA ASN A 552 -24.16 0.50 9.24
C ASN A 552 -25.08 1.65 8.81
N GLU A 553 -26.11 1.99 9.60
CA GLU A 553 -26.99 3.12 9.32
C GLU A 553 -26.22 4.46 9.39
N LEU A 554 -25.26 4.59 10.31
CA LEU A 554 -24.36 5.74 10.35
C LEU A 554 -23.41 5.80 9.14
N VAL A 555 -22.87 4.66 8.70
CA VAL A 555 -22.08 4.58 7.44
C VAL A 555 -22.94 5.03 6.26
N GLN A 556 -24.16 4.50 6.16
CA GLN A 556 -25.10 4.87 5.10
C GLN A 556 -25.48 6.37 5.15
N HIS A 557 -25.61 6.97 6.34
CA HIS A 557 -25.82 8.41 6.50
C HIS A 557 -24.69 9.23 5.84
N THR A 558 -23.43 8.82 6.01
CA THR A 558 -22.28 9.50 5.37
C THR A 558 -22.28 9.42 3.84
N GLU A 559 -23.05 8.49 3.27
CA GLU A 559 -23.20 8.29 1.82
C GLU A 559 -24.43 9.00 1.24
N GLY A 560 -25.19 9.75 2.05
CA GLY A 560 -26.43 10.42 1.64
C GLY A 560 -27.71 9.66 2.00
N GLY A 561 -27.62 8.65 2.86
CA GLY A 561 -28.76 7.93 3.41
C GLY A 561 -29.29 6.78 2.53
N PRO A 562 -30.46 6.20 2.90
CA PRO A 562 -30.99 5.00 2.24
C PRO A 562 -31.32 5.14 0.76
N SER A 563 -31.61 6.35 0.27
CA SER A 563 -31.89 6.63 -1.13
C SER A 563 -30.63 6.87 -1.97
N SER A 564 -29.44 6.82 -1.36
CA SER A 564 -28.17 7.02 -2.05
C SER A 564 -27.93 5.96 -3.11
N ILE A 565 -27.38 6.39 -4.25
CA ILE A 565 -27.05 5.53 -5.38
C ILE A 565 -25.67 4.86 -5.24
N THR A 566 -24.96 5.14 -4.15
CA THR A 566 -23.62 4.60 -3.91
C THR A 566 -23.65 3.09 -3.66
N ALA A 567 -22.58 2.40 -4.05
CA ALA A 567 -22.45 0.96 -3.84
C ALA A 567 -22.57 0.58 -2.35
N THR A 568 -21.90 1.33 -1.46
CA THR A 568 -21.98 1.10 -0.01
C THR A 568 -23.41 1.23 0.53
N ALA A 569 -24.17 2.27 0.15
CA ALA A 569 -25.54 2.43 0.61
C ALA A 569 -26.48 1.34 0.06
N LYS A 570 -26.34 0.96 -1.22
CA LYS A 570 -27.10 -0.14 -1.84
C LYS A 570 -26.84 -1.48 -1.16
N LEU A 571 -25.59 -1.77 -0.82
CA LEU A 571 -25.20 -2.99 -0.13
C LEU A 571 -25.84 -3.06 1.27
N ILE A 572 -25.77 -1.97 2.04
CA ILE A 572 -26.42 -1.87 3.36
C ILE A 572 -27.93 -2.06 3.26
N ASN A 573 -28.59 -1.44 2.27
CA ASN A 573 -30.01 -1.65 2.03
C ASN A 573 -30.34 -3.13 1.74
N GLY A 574 -29.49 -3.78 0.93
CA GLY A 574 -29.63 -5.20 0.61
C GLY A 574 -29.54 -6.10 1.84
N TRP A 575 -28.53 -5.87 2.68
CA TRP A 575 -28.30 -6.63 3.92
C TRP A 575 -29.44 -6.56 4.93
N TYR A 576 -30.16 -5.44 4.99
CA TYR A 576 -31.23 -5.20 5.96
C TYR A 576 -32.62 -5.07 5.32
N ALA A 577 -32.82 -5.57 4.10
CA ALA A 577 -34.08 -5.46 3.37
C ALA A 577 -35.29 -6.07 4.12
N SER A 578 -35.04 -7.05 4.99
CA SER A 578 -36.06 -7.68 5.86
C SER A 578 -36.46 -6.82 7.08
N GLY A 579 -35.75 -5.72 7.34
CA GLY A 579 -35.96 -4.84 8.48
C GLY A 579 -35.41 -5.36 9.82
N GLY A 580 -34.78 -6.54 9.84
CA GLY A 580 -34.18 -7.14 11.02
C GLY A 580 -32.90 -6.45 11.51
N ASN A 581 -32.41 -6.85 12.68
CA ASN A 581 -31.12 -6.37 13.22
C ASN A 581 -29.94 -7.24 12.77
N GLN A 582 -30.20 -8.43 12.25
CA GLN A 582 -29.17 -9.33 11.75
C GLN A 582 -28.94 -9.06 10.27
N LEU A 583 -27.67 -8.97 9.88
CA LEU A 583 -27.27 -8.82 8.49
C LEU A 583 -27.61 -10.10 7.71
N ASP A 584 -28.25 -9.97 6.54
CA ASP A 584 -28.47 -11.09 5.64
C ASP A 584 -27.15 -11.50 4.96
N LYS A 585 -26.50 -12.52 5.52
CA LYS A 585 -25.25 -13.10 4.99
C LYS A 585 -25.45 -13.81 3.65
N ALA A 586 -26.68 -14.16 3.30
CA ALA A 586 -27.00 -14.79 2.03
C ALA A 586 -27.29 -13.77 0.91
N TYR A 587 -27.30 -12.46 1.23
CA TYR A 587 -27.57 -11.41 0.26
C TYR A 587 -26.64 -11.50 -0.95
N VAL A 588 -27.26 -11.51 -2.13
CA VAL A 588 -26.61 -11.44 -3.45
C VAL A 588 -27.31 -10.36 -4.27
N PRO A 589 -26.57 -9.34 -4.77
CA PRO A 589 -27.13 -8.31 -5.64
C PRO A 589 -27.75 -8.92 -6.89
N THR A 590 -28.83 -8.32 -7.39
CA THR A 590 -29.59 -8.83 -8.55
C THR A 590 -28.72 -9.24 -9.75
N PRO A 591 -27.71 -8.46 -10.17
CA PRO A 591 -26.85 -8.84 -11.31
C PRO A 591 -26.06 -10.14 -11.13
N TRP A 592 -25.91 -10.62 -9.89
CA TRP A 592 -25.16 -11.81 -9.54
C TRP A 592 -26.01 -13.06 -9.29
N GLN A 593 -27.34 -12.92 -9.20
CA GLN A 593 -28.22 -14.02 -8.78
C GLN A 593 -28.30 -15.17 -9.79
N ALA A 594 -28.02 -14.89 -11.07
CA ALA A 594 -28.02 -15.90 -12.13
C ALA A 594 -26.74 -15.84 -12.97
N PRO A 595 -26.21 -17.01 -13.40
CA PRO A 595 -26.58 -18.36 -12.99
C PRO A 595 -26.21 -18.67 -11.53
N ALA A 596 -26.73 -19.77 -10.96
CA ALA A 596 -26.59 -20.09 -9.54
C ALA A 596 -25.13 -20.23 -9.06
N ASP A 597 -24.25 -20.75 -9.92
CA ASP A 597 -22.81 -20.84 -9.67
C ASP A 597 -22.14 -19.46 -9.61
N LYS A 598 -22.66 -18.46 -10.35
CA LYS A 598 -22.20 -17.07 -10.28
C LYS A 598 -22.62 -16.40 -8.98
N ALA A 599 -23.84 -16.68 -8.49
CA ALA A 599 -24.29 -16.24 -7.17
C ALA A 599 -23.44 -16.86 -6.05
N GLN A 600 -23.02 -18.11 -6.23
CA GLN A 600 -22.14 -18.78 -5.29
C GLN A 600 -20.71 -18.23 -5.33
N PHE A 601 -20.17 -17.90 -6.51
CA PHE A 601 -18.90 -17.17 -6.65
C PHE A 601 -18.95 -15.82 -5.94
N TYR A 602 -20.05 -15.09 -6.08
CA TYR A 602 -20.23 -13.83 -5.38
C TYR A 602 -20.11 -14.01 -3.86
N ARG A 603 -20.87 -14.94 -3.25
CA ARG A 603 -20.83 -15.15 -1.80
C ARG A 603 -19.45 -15.60 -1.29
N GLU A 604 -18.87 -16.59 -1.96
CA GLU A 604 -17.65 -17.25 -1.46
C GLU A 604 -16.35 -16.50 -1.79
N VAL A 605 -16.34 -15.65 -2.82
CA VAL A 605 -15.11 -14.93 -3.25
C VAL A 605 -15.29 -13.42 -3.16
N ILE A 606 -16.30 -12.87 -3.84
CA ILE A 606 -16.47 -11.41 -3.93
C ILE A 606 -16.86 -10.82 -2.58
N GLY A 607 -17.93 -11.33 -1.97
CA GLY A 607 -18.40 -10.90 -0.66
C GLY A 607 -17.39 -11.15 0.46
N THR A 608 -16.55 -12.18 0.31
CA THR A 608 -15.58 -12.57 1.35
C THR A 608 -14.27 -11.77 1.27
N SER A 609 -13.74 -11.50 0.07
CA SER A 609 -12.37 -10.96 -0.08
C SER A 609 -12.28 -9.59 -0.75
N CYS A 610 -13.37 -9.08 -1.33
CA CYS A 610 -13.24 -7.95 -2.25
C CYS A 610 -14.27 -6.84 -2.03
N ARG A 611 -15.54 -7.22 -1.83
CA ARG A 611 -16.70 -6.34 -1.76
C ARG A 611 -16.51 -5.17 -0.81
N THR A 612 -16.02 -5.41 0.41
CA THR A 612 -15.90 -4.37 1.44
C THR A 612 -15.09 -3.16 0.97
N CYS A 613 -13.90 -3.38 0.40
CA CYS A 613 -13.06 -2.27 -0.10
C CYS A 613 -13.62 -1.70 -1.41
N HIS A 614 -14.08 -2.57 -2.31
CA HIS A 614 -14.54 -2.19 -3.64
C HIS A 614 -15.83 -1.35 -3.62
N ALA A 615 -16.75 -1.62 -2.71
CA ALA A 615 -17.94 -0.80 -2.49
C ALA A 615 -17.61 0.64 -2.02
N ALA A 616 -16.49 0.83 -1.33
CA ALA A 616 -16.00 2.15 -0.90
C ALA A 616 -15.13 2.85 -1.96
N LEU A 617 -14.56 2.09 -2.90
CA LEU A 617 -13.81 2.59 -4.05
C LEU A 617 -14.72 3.02 -5.22
N GLY A 618 -15.94 2.49 -5.30
CA GLY A 618 -16.93 2.85 -6.32
C GLY A 618 -17.35 4.33 -6.29
N SER A 619 -17.43 4.95 -7.47
CA SER A 619 -18.12 6.24 -7.69
C SER A 619 -19.41 5.97 -8.47
N ALA A 620 -20.30 6.96 -8.60
CA ALA A 620 -21.53 6.80 -9.40
C ALA A 620 -21.31 6.45 -10.91
N GLU A 621 -20.05 6.33 -11.36
CA GLU A 621 -19.61 6.03 -12.73
C GLU A 621 -18.83 4.68 -12.81
N ASP A 622 -19.14 3.79 -11.87
CA ASP A 622 -18.61 2.45 -11.50
C ASP A 622 -17.69 1.64 -12.45
N ARG A 623 -16.37 1.69 -12.17
CA ARG A 623 -15.41 0.63 -12.55
C ARG A 623 -15.02 -0.33 -11.42
N PHE A 624 -15.33 0.03 -10.17
CA PHE A 624 -14.92 -0.73 -8.98
C PHE A 624 -16.08 -1.16 -8.09
N ASP A 625 -17.33 -0.82 -8.38
CA ASP A 625 -18.48 -1.45 -7.72
C ASP A 625 -18.69 -2.85 -8.29
N TRP A 626 -18.31 -3.86 -7.51
CA TRP A 626 -18.42 -5.23 -7.94
C TRP A 626 -19.84 -5.77 -7.81
N ASP A 627 -20.72 -5.12 -7.05
CA ASP A 627 -22.11 -5.56 -6.88
C ASP A 627 -22.96 -5.30 -8.13
N SER A 628 -22.55 -4.34 -8.96
CA SER A 628 -23.21 -4.00 -10.23
C SER A 628 -22.48 -4.48 -11.50
N GLN A 629 -21.23 -4.96 -11.37
CA GLN A 629 -20.35 -5.29 -12.52
C GLN A 629 -19.98 -6.79 -12.62
N PRO A 630 -20.96 -7.71 -12.67
CA PRO A 630 -20.69 -9.15 -12.69
C PRO A 630 -20.02 -9.62 -13.99
N ASN A 631 -20.04 -8.80 -15.05
CA ASN A 631 -19.53 -9.16 -16.38
C ASN A 631 -18.03 -8.93 -16.52
N LEU A 632 -17.37 -8.31 -15.53
CA LEU A 632 -15.91 -8.22 -15.48
C LEU A 632 -15.25 -9.58 -15.16
N PHE A 633 -16.01 -10.51 -14.60
CA PHE A 633 -15.55 -11.83 -14.14
C PHE A 633 -15.85 -12.90 -15.19
N THR A 634 -15.05 -12.92 -16.26
CA THR A 634 -15.25 -13.80 -17.42
C THR A 634 -14.39 -15.06 -17.39
N GLY A 635 -13.44 -15.15 -16.48
CA GLY A 635 -12.41 -16.20 -16.49
C GLY A 635 -11.37 -16.04 -17.60
N SER A 636 -11.37 -14.91 -18.31
CA SER A 636 -10.39 -14.65 -19.37
C SER A 636 -8.97 -14.59 -18.79
N THR A 637 -8.06 -15.34 -19.42
CA THR A 637 -6.62 -15.31 -19.13
C THR A 637 -5.86 -14.39 -20.10
N ASP A 638 -6.58 -13.55 -20.84
CA ASP A 638 -5.98 -12.54 -21.71
C ASP A 638 -5.13 -11.58 -20.85
N PRO A 639 -3.84 -11.38 -21.14
CA PRO A 639 -2.99 -10.45 -20.40
C PRO A 639 -3.51 -9.00 -20.38
N SER A 640 -4.35 -8.61 -21.33
CA SER A 640 -5.02 -7.30 -21.35
C SER A 640 -6.24 -7.20 -20.41
N ASN A 641 -6.71 -8.33 -19.87
CA ASN A 641 -7.82 -8.35 -18.93
C ASN A 641 -7.38 -7.77 -17.57
N ASN A 642 -8.00 -6.65 -17.19
CA ASN A 642 -7.72 -5.96 -15.91
C ASN A 642 -7.91 -6.85 -14.68
N MET A 643 -8.96 -7.66 -14.63
CA MET A 643 -9.22 -8.54 -13.49
C MET A 643 -8.12 -9.60 -13.38
N TYR A 644 -7.80 -10.25 -14.49
CA TYR A 644 -6.76 -11.28 -14.54
C TYR A 644 -5.40 -10.72 -14.12
N ARG A 645 -4.93 -9.62 -14.72
CA ARG A 645 -3.61 -9.07 -14.36
C ARG A 645 -3.52 -8.63 -12.90
N HIS A 646 -4.57 -8.03 -12.35
CA HIS A 646 -4.58 -7.51 -10.97
C HIS A 646 -4.72 -8.58 -9.88
N VAL A 647 -5.45 -9.66 -10.16
CA VAL A 647 -5.70 -10.74 -9.19
C VAL A 647 -4.76 -11.93 -9.43
N CYS A 648 -4.64 -12.37 -10.68
CA CYS A 648 -3.85 -13.53 -11.06
C CYS A 648 -2.40 -13.16 -11.41
N GLY A 649 -2.15 -12.04 -12.08
CA GLY A 649 -0.79 -11.68 -12.51
C GLY A 649 -0.24 -12.58 -13.62
N GLY A 650 1.08 -12.80 -13.62
CA GLY A 650 1.76 -13.58 -14.66
C GLY A 650 1.89 -12.87 -16.03
N THR A 651 1.63 -11.56 -16.09
CA THR A 651 1.73 -10.79 -17.34
C THR A 651 3.07 -10.08 -17.48
N PRO A 652 3.43 -9.54 -18.66
CA PRO A 652 4.59 -8.67 -18.83
C PRO A 652 4.57 -7.37 -18.00
N GLU A 653 3.43 -6.96 -17.42
CA GLU A 653 3.28 -5.71 -16.66
C GLU A 653 3.39 -5.94 -15.14
N LEU A 654 4.61 -5.95 -14.61
CA LEU A 654 4.87 -6.27 -13.20
C LEU A 654 4.23 -5.33 -12.17
N ALA A 655 3.98 -4.07 -12.51
CA ALA A 655 3.37 -3.11 -11.60
C ALA A 655 1.89 -3.37 -11.31
N VAL A 656 1.22 -4.18 -12.15
CA VAL A 656 -0.18 -4.56 -11.98
C VAL A 656 -0.37 -6.03 -11.67
N ASN A 657 0.63 -6.88 -11.92
CA ASN A 657 0.60 -8.30 -11.56
C ASN A 657 0.35 -8.49 -10.06
N GLY A 658 -0.75 -9.15 -9.71
CA GLY A 658 -1.10 -9.37 -8.31
C GLY A 658 -1.20 -8.07 -7.50
N SER A 659 -1.46 -6.93 -8.16
CA SER A 659 -1.44 -5.63 -7.49
C SER A 659 -2.71 -5.33 -6.72
N MET A 660 -3.55 -6.31 -6.41
CA MET A 660 -4.64 -6.21 -5.43
C MET A 660 -4.21 -6.88 -4.12
N PRO A 661 -3.14 -6.41 -3.46
CA PRO A 661 -2.54 -7.10 -2.32
C PRO A 661 -3.54 -7.27 -1.17
N ASN A 662 -4.49 -6.34 -1.03
CA ASN A 662 -5.56 -6.48 -0.04
C ASN A 662 -6.41 -7.73 -0.31
N ALA A 663 -6.87 -7.90 -1.56
CA ALA A 663 -7.56 -9.12 -1.97
C ALA A 663 -6.66 -10.35 -1.86
N LEU A 664 -5.35 -10.23 -2.07
CA LEU A 664 -4.41 -11.35 -1.98
C LEU A 664 -4.16 -11.83 -0.54
N ALA A 665 -4.04 -10.93 0.43
CA ALA A 665 -3.93 -11.34 1.84
C ALA A 665 -5.25 -11.93 2.35
N SER A 666 -6.40 -11.36 1.92
CA SER A 666 -7.70 -12.00 2.14
C SER A 666 -7.78 -13.37 1.45
N LEU A 667 -7.16 -13.49 0.28
CA LEU A 667 -7.13 -14.71 -0.52
C LEU A 667 -6.28 -15.81 0.12
N ASP A 668 -5.16 -15.50 0.77
CA ASP A 668 -4.39 -16.49 1.52
C ASP A 668 -5.26 -17.19 2.58
N ARG A 669 -6.07 -16.40 3.28
CA ARG A 669 -7.03 -16.90 4.27
C ARG A 669 -8.22 -17.62 3.64
N LEU A 670 -8.56 -17.29 2.40
CA LEU A 670 -9.63 -17.96 1.64
C LEU A 670 -9.15 -19.30 1.06
N LEU A 671 -7.89 -19.36 0.60
CA LEU A 671 -7.27 -20.50 -0.08
C LEU A 671 -6.59 -21.50 0.85
N ASP A 672 -6.70 -21.28 2.15
CA ASP A 672 -6.26 -22.19 3.18
C ASP A 672 -6.64 -23.65 2.85
N SER A 673 -5.61 -24.45 2.58
CA SER A 673 -5.72 -25.79 1.99
C SER A 673 -6.41 -26.81 2.87
N SER A 674 -6.68 -26.47 4.13
CA SER A 674 -7.35 -27.33 5.10
C SER A 674 -8.87 -27.10 5.19
N ALA A 675 -9.40 -26.10 4.48
CA ALA A 675 -10.84 -25.82 4.46
C ALA A 675 -11.63 -26.89 3.66
N PRO A 676 -12.73 -27.43 4.20
CA PRO A 676 -13.63 -28.30 3.44
C PRO A 676 -14.15 -27.61 2.16
N GLY A 677 -14.12 -28.32 1.03
CA GLY A 677 -14.64 -27.78 -0.24
C GLY A 677 -13.68 -26.87 -1.02
N ILE A 678 -12.40 -26.77 -0.59
CA ILE A 678 -11.39 -25.92 -1.23
C ILE A 678 -11.22 -26.18 -2.73
N ASP A 679 -11.35 -27.43 -3.19
CA ASP A 679 -11.22 -27.74 -4.62
C ASP A 679 -12.36 -27.16 -5.46
N ALA A 680 -13.59 -27.18 -4.93
CA ALA A 680 -14.74 -26.57 -5.59
C ALA A 680 -14.60 -25.04 -5.65
N LEU A 681 -14.07 -24.43 -4.59
CA LEU A 681 -13.76 -23.01 -4.53
C LEU A 681 -12.67 -22.64 -5.56
N ARG A 682 -11.56 -23.38 -5.61
CA ARG A 682 -10.48 -23.19 -6.60
C ARG A 682 -10.97 -23.34 -8.03
N ALA A 683 -11.80 -24.35 -8.30
CA ALA A 683 -12.40 -24.54 -9.62
C ALA A 683 -13.27 -23.33 -10.01
N ARG A 684 -14.02 -22.77 -9.05
CA ARG A 684 -14.85 -21.59 -9.29
C ARG A 684 -14.03 -20.33 -9.50
N MET A 685 -12.99 -20.12 -8.70
CA MET A 685 -12.04 -19.02 -8.93
C MET A 685 -11.44 -19.12 -10.32
N LYS A 686 -10.93 -20.30 -10.71
CA LYS A 686 -10.39 -20.50 -12.06
C LYS A 686 -11.41 -20.16 -13.15
N LYS A 687 -12.67 -20.54 -12.95
CA LYS A 687 -13.76 -20.26 -13.89
C LYS A 687 -14.05 -18.76 -14.08
N TYR A 688 -13.97 -17.94 -13.03
CA TYR A 688 -14.40 -16.53 -13.10
C TYR A 688 -13.26 -15.50 -13.06
N LEU A 689 -12.14 -15.85 -12.43
CA LEU A 689 -10.93 -15.03 -12.35
C LEU A 689 -9.87 -15.43 -13.39
N GLY A 690 -9.92 -16.67 -13.89
CA GLY A 690 -8.91 -17.22 -14.81
C GLY A 690 -7.78 -17.96 -14.10
N CYS A 691 -7.71 -17.89 -12.76
CA CYS A 691 -6.72 -18.58 -11.94
C CYS A 691 -7.31 -19.08 -10.61
N SER A 692 -6.66 -20.06 -9.99
CA SER A 692 -6.97 -20.53 -8.64
C SER A 692 -6.03 -19.96 -7.56
N ALA A 693 -4.91 -19.38 -7.98
CA ALA A 693 -3.94 -18.66 -7.15
C ALA A 693 -3.19 -17.68 -8.06
N PRO A 694 -2.60 -16.61 -7.50
CA PRO A 694 -1.77 -15.70 -8.25
C PRO A 694 -0.54 -16.42 -8.83
N ALA A 695 -0.18 -16.08 -10.06
CA ALA A 695 1.03 -16.52 -10.70
C ALA A 695 2.22 -15.70 -10.21
N GLU A 696 3.35 -16.37 -10.05
CA GLU A 696 4.64 -15.71 -9.92
C GLU A 696 4.92 -14.91 -11.20
N ASP A 697 5.71 -13.84 -11.09
CA ASP A 697 7.05 -13.98 -11.64
C ASP A 697 7.28 -14.63 -13.02
N PRO A 698 6.66 -14.26 -14.17
CA PRO A 698 6.81 -15.04 -15.41
C PRO A 698 8.26 -15.17 -15.92
N VAL A 699 9.16 -14.25 -15.55
CA VAL A 699 10.58 -14.32 -15.95
C VAL A 699 11.50 -14.60 -14.78
N TYR A 700 11.25 -14.08 -13.57
CA TYR A 700 12.12 -14.28 -12.39
C TYR A 700 11.30 -14.67 -11.15
N PRO A 701 10.88 -15.95 -11.01
CA PRO A 701 9.95 -16.40 -9.98
C PRO A 701 10.52 -16.42 -8.56
N ARG A 702 11.85 -16.60 -8.43
CA ARG A 702 12.55 -16.52 -7.15
C ARG A 702 12.81 -15.06 -6.83
N ARG A 703 12.13 -14.49 -5.84
CA ARG A 703 12.35 -13.11 -5.33
C ARG A 703 12.48 -13.08 -3.83
#